data_AF-A0A8C0LUK7-F1
#
_entry.id   AF-A0A8C0LUK7-F1
#
_cell.length_a   1.000
_cell.length_b   1.000
_cell.length_c   1.000
_cell.angle_alpha   90.00
_cell.angle_beta   90.00
_cell.angle_gamma   90.00
#
_symmetry.space_group_name_H-M   'P 1'
#
loop_
_entity.id
_entity.type
_entity.pdbx_description
1 polymer ?
#
loop_
_entity_poly.entity_id
_entity_poly.type
_entity_poly.pdbx_seq_one_letter_code
_entity_poly.pdbx_strand_id
1 'polypeptide(L)'
;MLDTKSDPGREVGCRSNVGLDMGCRSRGRWAPGSEWGDACPPGQHPWGCHCPVHLTMVPSTQTHFGPGTGCPVYACRDRLGVPAPGCWVCDLQRRRHHAGTGAGIQGCLGPITDPSRLIGKLLEGRDGSICKLVQACSPRGQGLNTHSFPSSLLRSSAQGQRRGVWSRRPRGPQQPSEGLFWVKQVESGPACPVLLGGGHLGPWEVDVLGGTNRSLRGHVCSCLCRPSFWLGNETLKVPLALFGLNRQRLCERLRKNPAVQAGSVVLLQGGEDTQRYCTDTGVLFRQESFFHWAFGVTDPGCYGTIDVGTGTSTLFVPRLPASYATWMGKIHSKEYFKEKYAVDDVQYTDEIASVLTSQSPSVLLTLRGVNTDSGSVCREASFEGISRFNVNNTILHPEIVECRVFKTDMELEVLRYTNRISSEAHREVMKAVKVGMKEYEMESLFEHYCYSRGGMRHSSYTCICGSGENSAVLHYGHAGAPNDRTIQDGDMCLFDMGGEYYCFSSDITCSFPANGKFTADQKAIYEAVLRSCRAVMSAMKPGVWWPDMHRLADRVHLEELVRIGILNGSIDAMVQAHLGAVFMPHGLGHFLGIDVHDVGGYPEGVERIDEPGLRSLRTARHLEPRMVLTVEPGLYFIDHLLDEALADPARACFFNREVLQRFRGFGGVRIEEDVVVTDSGMELLTCVPRTVEEIEACMAGRDKAFTPFSGPK
;
A
#
# COMPACT_ATOMS: atom_id res chain seq x y z
N MET A 1 48.71 66.07 -20.30
CA MET A 1 47.92 67.31 -20.30
C MET A 1 46.64 67.04 -19.52
N LEU A 2 46.19 68.02 -18.71
CA LEU A 2 44.82 68.31 -18.23
C LEU A 2 43.79 67.14 -18.28
N ASP A 3 43.28 66.63 -17.15
CA ASP A 3 42.27 67.22 -16.23
C ASP A 3 40.81 67.12 -16.75
N THR A 4 39.75 66.87 -15.96
CA THR A 4 39.57 66.34 -14.58
C THR A 4 38.09 65.89 -14.36
N LYS A 5 37.84 65.04 -13.33
CA LYS A 5 36.58 64.89 -12.54
C LYS A 5 35.33 64.35 -13.31
N SER A 6 34.42 63.59 -12.70
CA SER A 6 33.86 63.75 -11.36
C SER A 6 33.25 62.47 -10.74
N ASP A 7 33.30 62.44 -9.41
CA ASP A 7 32.50 61.67 -8.42
C ASP A 7 31.73 62.76 -7.59
N PRO A 8 30.75 62.54 -6.68
CA PRO A 8 30.38 61.28 -6.01
C PRO A 8 28.87 60.98 -5.85
N GLY A 9 28.55 59.79 -5.30
CA GLY A 9 27.20 59.40 -4.91
C GLY A 9 27.13 58.29 -3.84
N ARG A 10 27.22 58.67 -2.55
CA ARG A 10 26.84 57.82 -1.40
C ARG A 10 25.29 57.87 -1.17
N GLU A 11 24.63 57.22 -0.20
CA GLU A 11 25.04 56.61 1.08
C GLU A 11 23.93 55.69 1.67
N VAL A 12 24.26 54.94 2.74
CA VAL A 12 23.37 54.21 3.69
C VAL A 12 22.41 53.14 3.12
N GLY A 13 22.30 51.92 3.68
CA GLY A 13 23.10 51.27 4.72
C GLY A 13 22.29 50.33 5.63
N CYS A 14 22.97 49.44 6.35
CA CYS A 14 22.42 48.68 7.48
C CYS A 14 23.46 48.55 8.60
N ARG A 15 23.18 49.24 9.71
CA ARG A 15 23.84 49.12 11.03
C ARG A 15 22.75 48.72 12.03
N SER A 16 23.02 48.09 13.19
CA SER A 16 24.11 47.21 13.62
C SER A 16 23.87 46.82 15.09
N ASN A 17 23.98 45.53 15.45
CA ASN A 17 24.06 45.03 16.83
C ASN A 17 22.78 45.31 17.68
N VAL A 18 22.57 44.83 18.92
CA VAL A 18 23.43 44.21 19.96
C VAL A 18 22.69 42.97 20.50
N GLY A 19 23.26 41.76 20.51
CA GLY A 19 24.14 41.21 21.58
C GLY A 19 23.38 40.09 22.33
N LEU A 20 23.95 39.19 23.13
CA LEU A 20 25.32 38.89 23.59
C LEU A 20 25.49 37.35 23.47
N ASP A 21 26.57 36.78 22.92
CA ASP A 21 27.98 36.71 23.37
C ASP A 21 28.25 35.60 24.42
N MET A 22 29.49 35.08 24.43
CA MET A 22 30.04 33.93 25.19
C MET A 22 29.50 32.53 24.82
N GLY A 23 30.25 31.66 24.12
CA GLY A 23 31.42 31.88 23.27
C GLY A 23 32.64 30.97 23.52
N CYS A 24 33.50 30.86 22.49
CA CYS A 24 34.86 30.31 22.48
C CYS A 24 35.04 28.79 22.70
N ARG A 25 36.12 28.11 22.24
CA ARG A 25 37.20 28.30 21.23
C ARG A 25 37.92 26.92 21.10
N SER A 26 38.68 26.54 20.08
CA SER A 26 38.76 26.91 18.65
C SER A 26 39.88 26.12 17.95
N ARG A 27 39.76 25.88 16.63
CA ARG A 27 40.84 25.50 15.67
C ARG A 27 41.41 24.07 15.83
N GLY A 28 41.87 23.41 14.76
CA GLY A 28 41.74 23.76 13.34
C GLY A 28 42.60 22.92 12.38
N ARG A 29 42.21 22.95 11.09
CA ARG A 29 42.95 22.63 9.82
C ARG A 29 44.11 21.61 9.85
N TRP A 30 44.01 20.62 8.95
CA TRP A 30 45.14 19.81 8.45
C TRP A 30 45.11 19.74 6.91
N ALA A 31 46.21 19.24 6.33
CA ALA A 31 46.63 19.19 4.90
C ALA A 31 47.59 20.33 4.49
N PRO A 32 48.55 20.10 3.55
CA PRO A 32 48.71 18.94 2.64
C PRO A 32 50.09 18.22 2.71
N GLY A 33 50.31 17.19 1.89
CA GLY A 33 51.64 16.93 1.28
C GLY A 33 52.23 15.51 1.27
N SER A 34 52.23 14.89 0.09
CA SER A 34 53.28 14.02 -0.52
C SER A 34 54.02 12.89 0.26
N GLU A 35 53.70 11.65 -0.14
CA GLU A 35 54.60 10.59 -0.68
C GLU A 35 55.78 9.94 0.12
N TRP A 36 56.17 8.75 -0.39
CA TRP A 36 57.39 7.93 -0.17
C TRP A 36 57.51 7.06 1.10
N GLY A 37 57.87 5.78 0.91
CA GLY A 37 58.48 4.91 1.93
C GLY A 37 57.87 3.51 2.06
N ASP A 38 58.45 2.51 1.41
CA ASP A 38 58.10 1.09 1.59
C ASP A 38 58.68 0.46 2.88
N ALA A 39 58.03 -0.61 3.32
CA ALA A 39 58.53 -1.73 4.12
C ALA A 39 59.07 -1.49 5.55
N CYS A 40 58.42 -2.14 6.53
CA CYS A 40 59.01 -2.51 7.82
C CYS A 40 58.54 -3.92 8.26
N PRO A 41 59.44 -4.93 8.32
CA PRO A 41 59.18 -6.22 8.98
C PRO A 41 59.32 -6.09 10.53
N PRO A 42 58.92 -7.11 11.33
CA PRO A 42 58.54 -6.87 12.73
C PRO A 42 59.65 -7.05 13.78
N GLY A 43 59.60 -6.19 14.80
CA GLY A 43 59.81 -6.57 16.21
C GLY A 43 61.14 -6.20 16.88
N GLN A 44 61.05 -5.43 17.98
CA GLN A 44 61.63 -5.76 19.30
C GLN A 44 61.19 -4.72 20.37
N HIS A 45 61.03 -5.17 21.63
CA HIS A 45 60.79 -4.29 22.80
C HIS A 45 62.12 -3.81 23.41
N PRO A 46 62.13 -2.71 24.20
CA PRO A 46 62.02 -2.90 25.66
C PRO A 46 61.22 -1.84 26.46
N TRP A 47 60.35 -2.33 27.34
CA TRP A 47 60.07 -1.91 28.73
C TRP A 47 60.05 -0.43 29.19
N GLY A 48 58.94 -0.04 29.84
CA GLY A 48 58.89 1.11 30.76
C GLY A 48 57.51 1.35 31.43
N CYS A 49 57.27 0.69 32.58
CA CYS A 49 56.46 1.09 33.76
C CYS A 49 55.10 1.86 33.61
N HIS A 50 54.03 1.61 34.40
CA HIS A 50 53.86 0.80 35.62
C HIS A 50 52.36 0.53 35.94
N CYS A 51 52.12 -0.49 36.78
CA CYS A 51 50.93 -0.70 37.65
C CYS A 51 49.60 -1.26 37.05
N PRO A 52 48.77 -1.96 37.87
CA PRO A 52 48.06 -3.14 37.39
C PRO A 52 46.55 -3.26 37.74
N VAL A 53 45.88 -4.21 37.09
CA VAL A 53 44.65 -4.85 37.60
C VAL A 53 44.81 -6.37 37.47
N HIS A 54 44.53 -7.12 38.54
CA HIS A 54 44.62 -8.58 38.54
C HIS A 54 43.37 -9.22 37.92
N LEU A 55 43.60 -10.16 36.98
CA LEU A 55 42.64 -11.19 36.59
C LEU A 55 43.07 -12.53 37.20
N THR A 56 42.12 -13.45 37.40
CA THR A 56 42.41 -14.82 37.81
C THR A 56 41.36 -15.76 37.21
N MET A 57 41.81 -16.75 36.43
CA MET A 57 40.96 -17.79 35.84
C MET A 57 40.93 -19.04 36.72
N VAL A 58 39.78 -19.71 36.83
CA VAL A 58 39.66 -21.15 37.14
C VAL A 58 38.50 -21.71 36.27
N PRO A 59 38.60 -22.90 35.65
CA PRO A 59 37.74 -23.29 34.52
C PRO A 59 36.56 -24.22 34.87
N SER A 60 35.82 -24.60 33.83
CA SER A 60 34.64 -25.47 33.84
C SER A 60 34.91 -26.96 34.14
N THR A 61 33.89 -27.65 34.65
CA THR A 61 33.72 -29.12 34.55
C THR A 61 32.23 -29.46 34.32
N GLN A 62 31.96 -30.65 33.78
CA GLN A 62 30.64 -31.12 33.37
C GLN A 62 29.94 -31.95 34.47
N THR A 63 28.61 -32.10 34.42
CA THR A 63 27.94 -33.43 34.44
C THR A 63 26.44 -33.33 34.09
N HIS A 64 25.86 -34.44 33.63
CA HIS A 64 24.41 -34.58 33.36
C HIS A 64 23.60 -34.82 34.63
N PHE A 65 22.31 -34.45 34.63
CA PHE A 65 21.17 -35.36 34.84
C PHE A 65 19.83 -34.64 34.63
N GLY A 66 18.76 -35.42 34.41
CA GLY A 66 17.35 -35.02 34.47
C GLY A 66 16.50 -36.29 34.65
N PRO A 67 15.17 -36.26 34.51
CA PRO A 67 14.25 -35.11 34.48
C PRO A 67 13.46 -34.98 35.82
N GLY A 68 12.74 -33.87 36.04
CA GLY A 68 11.95 -33.68 37.26
C GLY A 68 10.71 -32.80 37.08
N THR A 69 9.55 -33.30 37.51
CA THR A 69 8.27 -32.58 37.51
C THR A 69 8.14 -31.64 38.71
N GLY A 70 7.66 -30.42 38.50
CA GLY A 70 7.17 -29.56 39.60
C GLY A 70 7.02 -28.09 39.23
N CYS A 71 5.81 -27.55 39.37
CA CYS A 71 5.58 -26.10 39.32
C CYS A 71 5.99 -25.46 40.66
N PRO A 72 6.86 -24.43 40.66
CA PRO A 72 7.02 -23.55 41.81
C PRO A 72 5.97 -22.43 41.74
N VAL A 73 5.07 -22.37 42.71
CA VAL A 73 4.21 -21.19 42.91
C VAL A 73 5.07 -20.09 43.56
N TYR A 74 5.42 -19.06 42.81
CA TYR A 74 6.14 -17.90 43.35
C TYR A 74 5.16 -16.88 43.93
N ALA A 75 5.19 -16.74 45.26
CA ALA A 75 4.52 -15.66 45.97
C ALA A 75 5.51 -14.52 46.22
N CYS A 76 5.31 -13.37 45.56
CA CYS A 76 6.03 -12.14 45.87
C CYS A 76 5.36 -11.40 47.04
N ARG A 77 6.16 -10.96 48.01
CA ARG A 77 5.81 -9.87 48.94
C ARG A 77 7.04 -9.03 49.26
N ASP A 78 6.81 -7.73 49.40
CA ASP A 78 7.86 -6.72 49.40
C ASP A 78 8.61 -6.53 50.72
N ARG A 79 9.69 -5.77 50.62
CA ARG A 79 10.49 -5.29 51.75
C ARG A 79 9.68 -4.29 52.57
N LEU A 80 9.40 -4.63 53.84
CA LEU A 80 9.41 -3.78 55.04
C LEU A 80 8.84 -4.62 56.20
N GLY A 81 9.61 -4.82 57.28
CA GLY A 81 9.32 -5.88 58.24
C GLY A 81 8.90 -5.43 59.63
N VAL A 82 7.97 -6.21 60.23
CA VAL A 82 7.83 -6.49 61.69
C VAL A 82 7.23 -5.35 62.56
N PRO A 83 6.34 -5.59 63.56
CA PRO A 83 5.41 -6.73 63.81
C PRO A 83 3.93 -6.37 64.20
N ALA A 84 3.02 -7.36 64.06
CA ALA A 84 1.95 -7.91 64.95
C ALA A 84 1.30 -7.08 66.11
N PRO A 85 0.15 -7.50 66.73
CA PRO A 85 -0.60 -8.77 66.59
C PRO A 85 -2.16 -8.69 66.46
N GLY A 86 -2.82 -9.83 66.19
CA GLY A 86 -4.28 -10.01 66.26
C GLY A 86 -4.70 -11.50 66.12
N CYS A 87 -5.54 -12.01 67.03
CA CYS A 87 -5.67 -13.44 67.34
C CYS A 87 -6.49 -14.35 66.38
N TRP A 88 -5.99 -15.57 66.14
CA TRP A 88 -6.58 -16.92 66.43
C TRP A 88 -8.13 -17.11 66.44
N VAL A 89 -8.74 -18.23 65.99
CA VAL A 89 -8.31 -19.43 65.19
C VAL A 89 -9.52 -20.35 64.82
N CYS A 90 -9.43 -21.20 63.78
CA CYS A 90 -10.20 -22.45 63.48
C CYS A 90 -11.75 -22.45 63.34
N ASP A 91 -12.45 -23.47 62.78
CA ASP A 91 -12.19 -24.50 61.72
C ASP A 91 -13.52 -25.31 61.44
N LEU A 92 -13.52 -26.24 60.47
CA LEU A 92 -14.35 -27.47 60.33
C LEU A 92 -15.86 -27.42 59.93
N GLN A 93 -16.09 -27.67 58.62
CA GLN A 93 -16.81 -28.83 58.04
C GLN A 93 -18.35 -29.10 58.16
N ARG A 94 -18.95 -29.17 56.94
CA ARG A 94 -19.85 -30.23 56.38
C ARG A 94 -21.35 -30.35 56.78
N ARG A 95 -22.10 -30.90 55.79
CA ARG A 95 -23.47 -31.52 55.81
C ARG A 95 -24.66 -30.54 55.79
N ARG A 96 -25.89 -30.94 55.40
CA ARG A 96 -26.44 -31.67 54.21
C ARG A 96 -27.98 -31.82 54.40
N HIS A 97 -28.75 -31.67 53.33
CA HIS A 97 -30.13 -32.19 53.10
C HIS A 97 -31.38 -31.55 53.78
N HIS A 98 -32.52 -31.80 53.11
CA HIS A 98 -33.93 -31.44 53.37
C HIS A 98 -34.32 -29.96 53.11
N ALA A 99 -35.25 -29.57 52.22
CA ALA A 99 -36.30 -30.20 51.38
C ALA A 99 -37.72 -30.32 51.97
N GLY A 100 -38.71 -29.80 51.20
CA GLY A 100 -40.16 -29.78 51.47
C GLY A 100 -40.71 -28.42 51.96
N THR A 101 -41.99 -28.04 51.83
CA THR A 101 -43.10 -28.46 50.92
C THR A 101 -44.33 -27.51 51.08
N GLY A 102 -45.20 -27.37 50.06
CA GLY A 102 -46.49 -26.63 50.10
C GLY A 102 -46.48 -25.33 49.26
N ALA A 103 -47.38 -25.06 48.28
CA ALA A 103 -48.85 -25.08 48.23
C ALA A 103 -49.47 -24.05 49.20
N GLY A 104 -50.38 -23.13 48.85
CA GLY A 104 -51.30 -22.85 47.74
C GLY A 104 -52.26 -21.73 48.23
N ILE A 105 -53.34 -21.24 47.60
CA ILE A 105 -54.04 -21.43 46.31
C ILE A 105 -55.04 -20.24 46.16
N GLN A 106 -55.41 -19.84 44.92
CA GLN A 106 -56.48 -18.85 44.56
C GLN A 106 -56.29 -17.39 45.08
N GLY A 107 -56.92 -16.34 44.53
CA GLY A 107 -57.84 -16.16 43.39
C GLY A 107 -58.20 -14.64 43.27
N CYS A 108 -58.85 -14.08 42.24
CA CYS A 108 -59.66 -14.59 41.13
C CYS A 108 -59.85 -13.50 40.02
N LEU A 109 -60.09 -13.91 38.76
CA LEU A 109 -60.96 -13.31 37.71
C LEU A 109 -60.77 -11.80 37.29
N GLY A 110 -61.01 -11.38 36.03
CA GLY A 110 -61.52 -12.06 34.82
C GLY A 110 -61.40 -11.18 33.54
N PRO A 111 -61.82 -11.66 32.34
CA PRO A 111 -61.26 -11.22 31.04
C PRO A 111 -62.33 -10.82 29.96
N ILE A 112 -62.01 -10.98 28.64
CA ILE A 112 -62.88 -10.91 27.42
C ILE A 112 -62.99 -9.48 26.81
N THR A 113 -63.03 -9.17 25.49
CA THR A 113 -63.20 -9.85 24.14
C THR A 113 -62.22 -9.15 23.14
N ASP A 114 -61.55 -9.77 22.15
CA ASP A 114 -61.94 -10.46 20.88
C ASP A 114 -61.92 -9.55 19.60
N PRO A 115 -61.46 -10.00 18.40
CA PRO A 115 -61.12 -9.10 17.26
C PRO A 115 -61.92 -9.33 15.94
N SER A 116 -61.48 -8.65 14.85
CA SER A 116 -61.68 -8.93 13.39
C SER A 116 -62.64 -8.05 12.57
N ARG A 117 -62.49 -8.13 11.22
CA ARG A 117 -63.23 -7.46 10.11
C ARG A 117 -62.84 -5.99 9.83
N LEU A 118 -62.85 -5.48 8.58
CA LEU A 118 -63.14 -6.08 7.25
C LEU A 118 -62.30 -5.40 6.12
N ILE A 119 -62.17 -6.05 4.96
CA ILE A 119 -61.77 -5.45 3.66
C ILE A 119 -63.00 -5.40 2.73
N GLY A 120 -63.21 -4.31 1.98
CA GLY A 120 -63.96 -4.42 0.70
C GLY A 120 -64.74 -3.21 0.13
N LYS A 121 -64.27 -2.74 -1.04
CA LYS A 121 -65.04 -2.39 -2.26
C LYS A 121 -65.93 -1.12 -2.40
N LEU A 122 -65.41 -0.20 -3.24
CA LEU A 122 -65.94 0.29 -4.54
C LEU A 122 -67.13 1.28 -4.66
N LEU A 123 -67.18 1.88 -5.86
CA LEU A 123 -68.12 2.84 -6.48
C LEU A 123 -67.79 4.33 -6.26
N GLU A 124 -67.77 5.21 -7.28
CA GLU A 124 -67.70 5.00 -8.75
C GLU A 124 -67.17 6.29 -9.43
N GLY A 125 -66.45 6.21 -10.55
CA GLY A 125 -65.95 7.41 -11.27
C GLY A 125 -65.02 7.12 -12.45
N ARG A 126 -65.40 7.58 -13.65
CA ARG A 126 -64.67 7.52 -14.94
C ARG A 126 -64.03 8.89 -15.21
N ASP A 127 -63.00 9.12 -16.03
CA ASP A 127 -62.08 8.32 -16.87
C ASP A 127 -60.80 9.20 -17.08
N GLY A 128 -59.70 8.84 -17.77
CA GLY A 128 -59.37 7.67 -18.57
C GLY A 128 -58.08 7.88 -19.40
N SER A 129 -57.67 6.86 -20.16
CA SER A 129 -56.62 6.85 -21.22
C SER A 129 -55.14 7.21 -20.89
N ILE A 130 -54.29 6.21 -21.14
CA ILE A 130 -52.81 6.20 -21.15
C ILE A 130 -52.25 6.75 -22.48
N CYS A 131 -51.10 7.45 -22.52
CA CYS A 131 -49.96 7.12 -23.42
C CYS A 131 -48.61 7.85 -23.13
N LYS A 132 -47.60 7.61 -23.98
CA LYS A 132 -46.15 7.88 -23.82
C LYS A 132 -45.58 8.90 -24.83
N LEU A 133 -44.25 9.14 -24.73
CA LEU A 133 -43.25 9.44 -25.79
C LEU A 133 -42.82 10.91 -26.08
N VAL A 134 -41.63 11.27 -25.56
CA VAL A 134 -40.35 11.54 -26.30
C VAL A 134 -40.20 12.75 -27.26
N GLN A 135 -39.04 13.44 -27.13
CA GLN A 135 -38.41 14.45 -28.04
C GLN A 135 -39.18 15.81 -28.20
N ALA A 136 -38.55 16.97 -28.52
CA ALA A 136 -37.21 17.25 -29.05
C ALA A 136 -36.68 18.68 -28.70
N CYS A 137 -35.39 18.91 -29.00
CA CYS A 137 -34.74 20.15 -29.51
C CYS A 137 -34.92 21.56 -28.89
N SER A 138 -33.76 22.22 -28.73
CA SER A 138 -33.49 23.67 -28.62
C SER A 138 -33.58 24.36 -30.02
N PRO A 139 -33.29 25.68 -30.28
CA PRO A 139 -32.71 26.72 -29.41
C PRO A 139 -33.12 28.23 -29.63
N ARG A 140 -32.46 29.12 -28.85
CA ARG A 140 -32.19 30.59 -29.07
C ARG A 140 -33.30 31.64 -28.82
N GLY A 141 -32.91 32.73 -28.13
CA GLY A 141 -33.20 34.10 -28.62
C GLY A 141 -33.35 35.29 -27.65
N GLN A 142 -32.24 35.89 -27.17
CA GLN A 142 -32.08 37.33 -26.78
C GLN A 142 -32.96 37.88 -25.60
N GLY A 143 -32.60 38.95 -24.87
CA GLY A 143 -31.34 39.72 -24.75
C GLY A 143 -31.50 41.09 -24.04
N LEU A 144 -30.37 41.68 -23.62
CA LEU A 144 -30.12 43.12 -23.26
C LEU A 144 -30.59 43.71 -21.90
N ASN A 145 -29.61 44.16 -21.09
CA ASN A 145 -29.37 45.55 -20.62
C ASN A 145 -28.34 45.60 -19.46
N THR A 146 -27.65 46.71 -19.13
CA THR A 146 -26.52 47.39 -19.82
C THR A 146 -26.13 48.65 -19.02
N HIS A 147 -24.86 48.82 -18.61
CA HIS A 147 -24.19 50.10 -18.24
C HIS A 147 -22.68 49.85 -18.10
N SER A 148 -21.78 50.27 -19.01
CA SER A 148 -21.27 51.62 -19.35
C SER A 148 -20.18 52.14 -18.38
N PHE A 149 -18.87 51.99 -18.68
CA PHE A 149 -18.00 52.93 -19.45
C PHE A 149 -17.49 54.12 -18.60
N PRO A 150 -16.51 54.97 -19.01
CA PRO A 150 -15.83 55.16 -20.32
C PRO A 150 -14.30 54.88 -20.26
N SER A 151 -13.47 55.06 -21.31
CA SER A 151 -13.55 54.85 -22.78
C SER A 151 -12.16 55.10 -23.39
N SER A 152 -11.77 54.48 -24.52
CA SER A 152 -10.45 54.74 -25.14
C SER A 152 -10.43 54.70 -26.69
N LEU A 153 -9.28 54.41 -27.31
CA LEU A 153 -8.83 54.91 -28.62
C LEU A 153 -8.11 53.82 -29.45
N LEU A 154 -8.01 53.83 -30.79
CA LEU A 154 -8.72 54.55 -31.87
C LEU A 154 -8.37 53.90 -33.24
N ARG A 155 -9.25 54.07 -34.26
CA ARG A 155 -8.99 53.98 -35.73
C ARG A 155 -8.62 52.57 -36.29
N SER A 156 -9.36 51.94 -37.24
CA SER A 156 -9.82 52.31 -38.61
C SER A 156 -8.71 52.23 -39.69
N SER A 157 -8.90 51.74 -40.93
CA SER A 157 -10.05 51.17 -41.68
C SER A 157 -9.56 50.53 -43.01
N ALA A 158 -10.45 49.95 -43.84
CA ALA A 158 -10.10 49.18 -45.06
C ALA A 158 -10.38 49.89 -46.42
N GLN A 159 -10.12 49.18 -47.54
CA GLN A 159 -10.18 49.58 -48.99
C GLN A 159 -8.91 50.31 -49.53
N GLY A 160 -8.47 50.17 -50.80
CA GLY A 160 -8.87 49.27 -51.91
C GLY A 160 -8.19 49.58 -53.28
N GLN A 161 -8.39 48.70 -54.29
CA GLN A 161 -8.10 48.82 -55.76
C GLN A 161 -6.72 48.45 -56.41
N ARG A 162 -6.76 47.32 -57.17
CA ARG A 162 -6.40 47.10 -58.61
C ARG A 162 -5.06 47.56 -59.26
N ARG A 163 -4.36 46.58 -59.88
CA ARG A 163 -3.98 46.54 -61.34
C ARG A 163 -4.03 45.08 -61.86
N GLY A 164 -4.06 44.86 -63.19
CA GLY A 164 -4.06 43.53 -63.86
C GLY A 164 -2.65 43.05 -64.27
N VAL A 165 -2.43 42.01 -65.11
CA VAL A 165 -3.27 41.37 -66.15
C VAL A 165 -2.78 39.91 -66.43
N TRP A 166 -3.71 38.94 -66.54
CA TRP A 166 -3.67 37.61 -67.25
C TRP A 166 -2.44 36.66 -67.05
N SER A 167 -2.58 35.33 -66.98
CA SER A 167 -3.44 34.48 -67.82
C SER A 167 -3.93 33.13 -67.22
N ARG A 168 -4.97 32.61 -67.89
CA ARG A 168 -5.72 31.33 -67.86
C ARG A 168 -5.33 30.15 -66.92
N ARG A 169 -6.30 29.81 -66.04
CA ARG A 169 -6.70 28.47 -65.51
C ARG A 169 -7.28 27.56 -66.66
N PRO A 170 -7.90 26.33 -66.49
CA PRO A 170 -8.44 25.68 -65.25
C PRO A 170 -8.60 24.12 -65.12
N ARG A 171 -8.87 23.66 -63.86
CA ARG A 171 -9.72 22.50 -63.42
C ARG A 171 -9.24 21.06 -63.83
N GLY A 172 -9.50 19.93 -63.13
CA GLY A 172 -10.33 19.58 -61.94
C GLY A 172 -11.75 19.09 -62.30
N PRO A 173 -12.50 18.29 -61.47
CA PRO A 173 -12.18 17.64 -60.17
C PRO A 173 -12.82 16.21 -59.97
N GLN A 174 -13.01 15.77 -58.70
CA GLN A 174 -14.09 14.90 -58.14
C GLN A 174 -14.03 13.33 -58.10
N GLN A 175 -14.54 12.82 -56.95
CA GLN A 175 -15.05 11.47 -56.57
C GLN A 175 -16.59 11.42 -56.82
N PRO A 176 -17.40 10.30 -56.68
CA PRO A 176 -17.34 9.25 -55.61
C PRO A 176 -17.91 7.80 -55.88
N SER A 177 -17.87 6.97 -54.81
CA SER A 177 -18.84 5.93 -54.31
C SER A 177 -19.41 4.73 -55.13
N GLU A 178 -19.38 3.54 -54.49
CA GLU A 178 -20.35 2.40 -54.47
C GLU A 178 -20.56 1.43 -55.68
N GLY A 179 -20.85 0.13 -55.41
CA GLY A 179 -21.60 -0.75 -56.35
C GLY A 179 -21.26 -2.26 -56.58
N LEU A 180 -21.58 -3.16 -55.63
CA LEU A 180 -22.04 -4.59 -55.75
C LEU A 180 -21.53 -5.64 -56.81
N PHE A 181 -21.11 -6.83 -56.29
CA PHE A 181 -21.26 -8.26 -56.78
C PHE A 181 -20.67 -8.68 -58.19
N TRP A 182 -20.33 -9.95 -58.52
CA TRP A 182 -20.76 -11.31 -58.11
C TRP A 182 -19.60 -12.37 -58.09
N VAL A 183 -19.60 -13.31 -57.11
CA VAL A 183 -19.34 -14.80 -57.16
C VAL A 183 -18.10 -15.36 -57.94
N LYS A 184 -17.26 -16.28 -57.42
CA LYS A 184 -17.53 -17.62 -56.82
C LYS A 184 -16.35 -18.03 -55.87
N GLN A 185 -16.56 -18.47 -54.62
CA GLN A 185 -16.77 -19.88 -54.13
C GLN A 185 -15.57 -20.82 -54.44
N VAL A 186 -15.07 -21.70 -53.57
CA VAL A 186 -15.45 -22.19 -52.21
C VAL A 186 -14.17 -22.14 -51.30
N GLU A 187 -13.92 -22.75 -50.12
CA GLU A 187 -14.55 -23.72 -49.19
C GLU A 187 -14.56 -23.18 -47.73
N SER A 188 -14.81 -24.01 -46.70
CA SER A 188 -14.85 -23.60 -45.28
C SER A 188 -14.66 -24.78 -44.29
N GLY A 189 -14.01 -24.54 -43.14
CA GLY A 189 -13.91 -25.47 -41.99
C GLY A 189 -14.50 -24.85 -40.69
N PRO A 190 -15.06 -25.64 -39.75
CA PRO A 190 -16.09 -25.14 -38.82
C PRO A 190 -15.64 -24.81 -37.39
N ALA A 191 -16.51 -24.08 -36.67
CA ALA A 191 -16.39 -23.75 -35.25
C ALA A 191 -17.18 -24.71 -34.32
N CYS A 192 -16.89 -24.67 -33.02
CA CYS A 192 -17.52 -25.51 -31.99
C CYS A 192 -18.99 -25.12 -31.69
N PRO A 193 -19.89 -26.09 -31.47
CA PRO A 193 -21.24 -25.83 -30.96
C PRO A 193 -21.32 -25.88 -29.42
N VAL A 194 -22.22 -25.07 -28.85
CA VAL A 194 -22.75 -25.22 -27.49
C VAL A 194 -24.02 -26.06 -27.55
N LEU A 195 -24.27 -26.93 -26.56
CA LEU A 195 -25.53 -27.67 -26.43
C LEU A 195 -26.09 -27.63 -25.01
N LEU A 196 -27.42 -27.49 -24.95
CA LEU A 196 -28.27 -27.65 -23.77
C LEU A 196 -29.26 -28.78 -24.03
N GLY A 197 -29.64 -29.54 -23.00
CA GLY A 197 -30.73 -30.54 -23.07
C GLY A 197 -30.39 -31.82 -22.31
N GLY A 198 -31.10 -32.10 -21.22
CA GLY A 198 -30.87 -33.29 -20.37
C GLY A 198 -31.75 -34.50 -20.73
N GLY A 199 -31.55 -35.62 -20.02
CA GLY A 199 -32.41 -36.80 -20.15
C GLY A 199 -31.91 -38.07 -19.43
N HIS A 200 -32.52 -38.38 -18.28
CA HIS A 200 -32.68 -39.68 -17.62
C HIS A 200 -31.54 -40.75 -17.56
N LEU A 201 -31.16 -41.04 -16.30
CA LEU A 201 -31.23 -42.36 -15.61
C LEU A 201 -30.90 -43.65 -16.38
N GLY A 202 -29.89 -44.39 -15.90
CA GLY A 202 -29.72 -45.83 -16.14
C GLY A 202 -28.31 -46.33 -15.80
N PRO A 203 -28.10 -47.18 -14.78
CA PRO A 203 -26.78 -47.71 -14.44
C PRO A 203 -26.39 -48.90 -15.33
N TRP A 204 -25.10 -49.11 -15.51
CA TRP A 204 -24.53 -50.36 -16.04
C TRP A 204 -23.41 -50.88 -15.13
N GLU A 205 -23.23 -52.19 -15.15
CA GLU A 205 -22.53 -52.94 -14.11
C GLU A 205 -20.99 -52.93 -14.25
N VAL A 206 -20.32 -53.33 -13.18
CA VAL A 206 -18.87 -53.54 -13.15
C VAL A 206 -18.57 -54.94 -13.66
N ASP A 207 -17.85 -55.03 -14.78
CA ASP A 207 -17.34 -56.30 -15.29
C ASP A 207 -15.81 -56.26 -15.39
N VAL A 208 -15.13 -57.27 -14.83
CA VAL A 208 -13.67 -57.29 -14.68
C VAL A 208 -13.09 -58.52 -15.34
N LEU A 209 -12.52 -58.36 -16.53
CA LEU A 209 -11.69 -59.35 -17.20
C LEU A 209 -10.39 -58.70 -17.69
N GLY A 210 -9.24 -59.21 -17.22
CA GLY A 210 -7.92 -58.71 -17.58
C GLY A 210 -7.33 -59.38 -18.81
N GLY A 211 -6.47 -58.67 -19.56
CA GLY A 211 -5.85 -59.22 -20.77
C GLY A 211 -4.69 -58.39 -21.33
N THR A 212 -3.46 -58.79 -20.97
CA THR A 212 -2.22 -58.61 -21.77
C THR A 212 -1.95 -57.29 -22.50
N ASN A 213 -1.25 -56.39 -21.79
CA ASN A 213 -0.02 -55.72 -22.27
C ASN A 213 0.15 -55.50 -23.79
N ARG A 214 -0.15 -54.28 -24.27
CA ARG A 214 0.48 -53.71 -25.47
C ARG A 214 0.99 -52.30 -25.18
N SER A 215 2.25 -52.06 -25.57
CA SER A 215 2.89 -50.75 -25.48
C SER A 215 2.25 -49.76 -26.44
N LEU A 216 1.47 -48.83 -25.91
CA LEU A 216 1.15 -47.57 -26.57
C LEU A 216 2.01 -46.49 -25.94
N ARG A 217 3.04 -46.02 -26.67
CA ARG A 217 3.74 -44.77 -26.37
C ARG A 217 2.81 -43.60 -26.68
N GLY A 218 1.82 -43.38 -25.81
CA GLY A 218 1.04 -42.15 -25.81
C GLY A 218 2.00 -40.98 -25.78
N HIS A 219 1.94 -40.13 -26.80
CA HIS A 219 2.61 -38.85 -26.76
C HIS A 219 1.91 -38.03 -25.68
N VAL A 220 2.49 -38.00 -24.49
CA VAL A 220 2.15 -36.99 -23.49
C VAL A 220 2.44 -35.66 -24.17
N CYS A 221 1.38 -34.94 -24.56
CA CYS A 221 1.52 -33.58 -25.01
C CYS A 221 1.99 -32.78 -23.81
N SER A 222 3.30 -32.59 -23.70
CA SER A 222 3.91 -31.80 -22.64
C SER A 222 3.62 -30.33 -22.93
N CYS A 223 2.38 -29.92 -22.63
CA CYS A 223 2.07 -28.57 -22.22
C CYS A 223 2.91 -28.30 -20.97
N LEU A 224 4.18 -27.92 -21.18
CA LEU A 224 5.15 -27.67 -20.13
C LEU A 224 4.54 -26.65 -19.17
N CYS A 225 4.17 -27.12 -17.98
CA CYS A 225 3.61 -26.27 -16.94
C CYS A 225 4.69 -25.26 -16.57
N ARG A 226 4.56 -24.03 -17.12
CA ARG A 226 5.52 -22.95 -16.88
C ARG A 226 5.65 -22.75 -15.37
N PRO A 227 6.87 -22.52 -14.86
CA PRO A 227 7.12 -22.42 -13.43
C PRO A 227 6.23 -21.33 -12.81
N SER A 228 5.74 -21.61 -11.61
CA SER A 228 4.98 -20.67 -10.79
C SER A 228 5.47 -20.73 -9.36
N PHE A 229 5.63 -19.59 -8.69
CA PHE A 229 5.73 -19.56 -7.25
C PHE A 229 4.41 -20.02 -6.62
N TRP A 230 4.50 -20.83 -5.58
CA TRP A 230 3.36 -21.36 -4.84
C TRP A 230 3.82 -21.83 -3.45
N LEU A 231 2.98 -21.65 -2.42
CA LEU A 231 3.24 -22.13 -1.04
C LEU A 231 2.33 -23.31 -0.65
N GLY A 232 1.61 -23.90 -1.61
CA GLY A 232 0.69 -25.00 -1.38
C GLY A 232 -0.72 -24.51 -1.04
N ASN A 233 -1.54 -25.42 -0.47
CA ASN A 233 -2.90 -25.14 0.00
C ASN A 233 -3.72 -24.33 -1.04
N GLU A 234 -4.37 -23.25 -0.59
CA GLU A 234 -5.18 -22.34 -1.41
C GLU A 234 -4.40 -21.07 -1.83
N THR A 235 -3.06 -21.06 -1.71
CA THR A 235 -2.27 -19.86 -2.05
C THR A 235 -2.13 -19.68 -3.56
N LEU A 236 -1.99 -18.43 -4.00
CA LEU A 236 -1.91 -18.10 -5.44
C LEU A 236 -0.68 -18.70 -6.10
N LYS A 237 -0.87 -19.29 -7.28
CA LYS A 237 0.20 -19.71 -8.19
C LYS A 237 0.61 -18.52 -9.07
N VAL A 238 1.69 -17.84 -8.72
CA VAL A 238 2.19 -16.68 -9.47
C VAL A 238 3.11 -17.16 -10.59
N PRO A 239 2.73 -17.06 -11.89
CA PRO A 239 3.55 -17.58 -12.98
C PRO A 239 4.80 -16.72 -13.17
N LEU A 240 5.98 -17.32 -13.32
CA LEU A 240 7.23 -16.56 -13.54
C LEU A 240 7.24 -15.79 -14.88
N ALA A 241 6.27 -16.08 -15.76
CA ALA A 241 5.98 -15.28 -16.95
C ALA A 241 5.62 -13.81 -16.64
N LEU A 242 5.17 -13.50 -15.42
CA LEU A 242 4.98 -12.12 -14.91
C LEU A 242 6.28 -11.32 -15.05
N PHE A 243 7.37 -11.85 -14.48
CA PHE A 243 8.68 -11.20 -14.49
C PHE A 243 9.27 -11.17 -15.90
N GLY A 244 9.05 -12.22 -16.70
CA GLY A 244 9.40 -12.22 -18.13
C GLY A 244 8.72 -11.07 -18.92
N LEU A 245 7.42 -10.84 -18.69
CA LEU A 245 6.69 -9.72 -19.29
C LEU A 245 7.22 -8.36 -18.79
N ASN A 246 7.58 -8.24 -17.51
CA ASN A 246 8.18 -7.03 -16.97
C ASN A 246 9.55 -6.71 -17.59
N ARG A 247 10.43 -7.71 -17.77
CA ARG A 247 11.68 -7.53 -18.52
C ARG A 247 11.42 -7.08 -19.97
N GLN A 248 10.46 -7.71 -20.65
CA GLN A 248 10.04 -7.30 -22.01
C GLN A 248 9.57 -5.83 -22.04
N ARG A 249 8.67 -5.43 -21.14
CA ARG A 249 8.13 -4.05 -21.04
C ARG A 249 9.24 -3.02 -20.81
N LEU A 250 10.19 -3.32 -19.93
CA LEU A 250 11.35 -2.47 -19.67
C LEU A 250 12.23 -2.32 -20.92
N CYS A 251 12.55 -3.41 -21.62
CA CYS A 251 13.29 -3.34 -22.88
C CYS A 251 12.52 -2.57 -23.97
N GLU A 252 11.21 -2.79 -24.12
CA GLU A 252 10.37 -2.04 -25.07
C GLU A 252 10.30 -0.53 -24.78
N ARG A 253 10.43 -0.14 -23.51
CA ARG A 253 10.51 1.27 -23.10
C ARG A 253 11.89 1.85 -23.36
N LEU A 254 12.95 1.18 -22.91
CA LEU A 254 14.35 1.60 -23.13
C LEU A 254 14.69 1.70 -24.64
N ARG A 255 14.20 0.78 -25.48
CA ARG A 255 14.35 0.84 -26.96
C ARG A 255 13.73 2.08 -27.62
N LYS A 256 12.82 2.79 -26.93
CA LYS A 256 12.19 4.04 -27.41
C LYS A 256 12.89 5.29 -26.90
N ASN A 257 13.77 5.18 -25.90
CA ASN A 257 14.52 6.30 -25.35
C ASN A 257 15.75 6.59 -26.23
N PRO A 258 15.87 7.79 -26.83
CA PRO A 258 16.96 8.11 -27.76
C PRO A 258 18.35 8.22 -27.12
N ALA A 259 18.46 8.21 -25.78
CA ALA A 259 19.73 8.17 -25.07
C ALA A 259 20.27 6.74 -24.84
N VAL A 260 19.46 5.71 -25.08
CA VAL A 260 19.87 4.30 -24.94
C VAL A 260 20.68 3.86 -26.14
N GLN A 261 21.89 3.37 -25.90
CA GLN A 261 22.79 2.91 -26.96
C GLN A 261 22.45 1.47 -27.39
N ALA A 262 22.68 1.15 -28.66
CA ALA A 262 22.63 -0.25 -29.11
C ALA A 262 23.68 -1.08 -28.35
N GLY A 263 23.33 -2.29 -27.91
CA GLY A 263 24.18 -3.10 -27.03
C GLY A 263 24.23 -2.64 -25.57
N SER A 264 23.28 -1.82 -25.12
CA SER A 264 23.10 -1.53 -23.69
C SER A 264 22.62 -2.78 -22.95
N VAL A 265 23.15 -3.03 -21.76
CA VAL A 265 22.70 -4.12 -20.87
C VAL A 265 22.25 -3.53 -19.54
N VAL A 266 21.02 -3.82 -19.12
CA VAL A 266 20.54 -3.50 -17.76
C VAL A 266 21.27 -4.38 -16.77
N LEU A 267 21.72 -3.81 -15.64
CA LEU A 267 22.34 -4.51 -14.52
C LEU A 267 21.67 -4.12 -13.21
N LEU A 268 21.11 -5.11 -12.52
CA LEU A 268 20.55 -4.98 -11.17
C LEU A 268 21.29 -5.92 -10.20
N GLN A 269 21.47 -5.46 -8.96
CA GLN A 269 21.98 -6.23 -7.83
C GLN A 269 20.82 -6.44 -6.84
N GLY A 270 20.60 -7.68 -6.41
CA GLY A 270 19.58 -7.99 -5.41
C GLY A 270 19.95 -7.52 -4.01
N GLY A 271 19.05 -7.78 -3.07
CA GLY A 271 19.35 -7.70 -1.65
C GLY A 271 20.30 -8.81 -1.20
N GLU A 272 20.98 -8.57 -0.08
CA GLU A 272 21.85 -9.55 0.60
C GLU A 272 21.27 -9.87 1.99
N ASP A 273 21.64 -11.03 2.55
CA ASP A 273 21.30 -11.38 3.93
C ASP A 273 21.93 -10.36 4.91
N THR A 274 21.17 -9.97 5.93
CA THR A 274 21.62 -9.04 6.97
C THR A 274 21.40 -9.60 8.37
N GLN A 275 22.16 -9.10 9.34
CA GLN A 275 22.08 -9.52 10.75
C GLN A 275 21.72 -8.33 11.65
N ARG A 276 21.24 -8.61 12.86
CA ARG A 276 20.97 -7.58 13.87
C ARG A 276 22.27 -7.03 14.42
N TYR A 277 22.65 -5.83 13.96
CA TYR A 277 23.87 -5.11 14.34
C TYR A 277 25.14 -5.96 14.11
N CYS A 278 25.85 -6.34 15.18
CA CYS A 278 27.08 -7.15 15.14
C CYS A 278 26.88 -8.61 15.58
N THR A 279 25.63 -9.08 15.66
CA THR A 279 25.29 -10.46 16.06
C THR A 279 25.22 -11.40 14.86
N ASP A 280 25.11 -12.71 15.12
CA ASP A 280 24.77 -13.74 14.14
C ASP A 280 23.25 -13.89 13.90
N THR A 281 22.42 -13.12 14.62
CA THR A 281 20.96 -13.19 14.47
C THR A 281 20.53 -12.57 13.15
N GLY A 282 20.32 -13.44 12.15
CA GLY A 282 19.83 -13.06 10.83
C GLY A 282 18.46 -12.37 10.88
N VAL A 283 18.30 -11.36 10.03
CA VAL A 283 17.00 -10.79 9.65
C VAL A 283 16.40 -11.70 8.57
N LEU A 284 15.08 -11.87 8.56
CA LEU A 284 14.43 -12.63 7.49
C LEU A 284 14.54 -11.87 6.17
N PHE A 285 15.07 -12.52 5.13
CA PHE A 285 15.31 -11.88 3.84
C PHE A 285 14.02 -11.58 3.07
N ARG A 286 13.88 -10.31 2.66
CA ARG A 286 12.90 -9.82 1.70
C ARG A 286 13.66 -9.14 0.56
N GLN A 287 13.33 -9.48 -0.68
CA GLN A 287 14.07 -9.03 -1.87
C GLN A 287 13.94 -7.51 -2.11
N GLU A 288 14.96 -6.92 -2.74
CA GLU A 288 14.92 -5.56 -3.26
C GLU A 288 13.83 -5.44 -4.35
N SER A 289 13.02 -4.39 -4.29
CA SER A 289 11.76 -4.26 -5.02
C SER A 289 11.91 -4.17 -6.55
N PHE A 290 12.94 -3.51 -7.09
CA PHE A 290 13.20 -3.46 -8.52
C PHE A 290 13.79 -4.77 -9.05
N PHE A 291 14.69 -5.40 -8.30
CA PHE A 291 15.21 -6.74 -8.59
C PHE A 291 14.10 -7.79 -8.58
N HIS A 292 13.20 -7.70 -7.60
CA HIS A 292 11.99 -8.51 -7.56
C HIS A 292 11.12 -8.27 -8.80
N TRP A 293 10.79 -7.03 -9.12
CA TRP A 293 9.95 -6.69 -10.27
C TRP A 293 10.45 -7.26 -11.61
N ALA A 294 11.78 -7.33 -11.79
CA ALA A 294 12.42 -7.82 -13.01
C ALA A 294 12.64 -9.35 -13.04
N PHE A 295 12.86 -10.02 -11.89
CA PHE A 295 13.27 -11.43 -11.86
C PHE A 295 12.45 -12.34 -10.94
N GLY A 296 11.72 -11.79 -9.97
CA GLY A 296 10.95 -12.54 -8.99
C GLY A 296 11.82 -13.43 -8.10
N VAL A 297 13.09 -13.08 -7.87
CA VAL A 297 14.06 -13.96 -7.20
C VAL A 297 13.94 -13.88 -5.68
N THR A 298 13.73 -15.03 -5.03
CA THR A 298 13.65 -15.15 -3.56
C THR A 298 15.00 -15.34 -2.88
N ASP A 299 16.05 -15.66 -3.64
CA ASP A 299 17.36 -16.03 -3.12
C ASP A 299 18.25 -14.77 -2.95
N PRO A 300 18.97 -14.61 -1.82
CA PRO A 300 19.80 -13.44 -1.55
C PRO A 300 21.13 -13.45 -2.33
N GLY A 301 21.78 -12.28 -2.41
CA GLY A 301 23.13 -12.14 -2.97
C GLY A 301 23.24 -12.35 -4.48
N CYS A 302 22.12 -12.32 -5.21
CA CYS A 302 22.07 -12.51 -6.65
C CYS A 302 22.26 -11.18 -7.42
N TYR A 303 22.69 -11.28 -8.69
CA TYR A 303 22.64 -10.18 -9.66
C TYR A 303 21.84 -10.65 -10.88
N GLY A 304 21.37 -9.71 -11.70
CA GLY A 304 20.53 -10.01 -12.85
C GLY A 304 20.74 -8.99 -13.95
N THR A 305 20.92 -9.48 -15.18
CA THR A 305 21.11 -8.62 -16.35
C THR A 305 20.04 -8.87 -17.41
N ILE A 306 19.80 -7.84 -18.23
CA ILE A 306 18.87 -7.89 -19.35
C ILE A 306 19.51 -7.15 -20.53
N ASP A 307 19.83 -7.86 -21.61
CA ASP A 307 20.29 -7.20 -22.84
C ASP A 307 19.11 -6.43 -23.46
N VAL A 308 19.27 -5.12 -23.65
CA VAL A 308 18.18 -4.27 -24.14
C VAL A 308 17.84 -4.58 -25.60
N GLY A 309 18.81 -5.01 -26.41
CA GLY A 309 18.60 -5.33 -27.82
C GLY A 309 17.64 -6.51 -28.03
N THR A 310 17.92 -7.63 -27.36
CA THR A 310 17.23 -8.91 -27.52
C THR A 310 16.15 -9.15 -26.46
N GLY A 311 16.34 -8.65 -25.24
CA GLY A 311 15.55 -9.02 -24.06
C GLY A 311 16.11 -10.23 -23.30
N THR A 312 17.25 -10.79 -23.74
CA THR A 312 17.90 -11.95 -23.11
C THR A 312 18.24 -11.65 -21.65
N SER A 313 17.84 -12.54 -20.75
CA SER A 313 17.97 -12.39 -19.30
C SER A 313 18.92 -13.41 -18.67
N THR A 314 19.94 -12.93 -17.97
CA THR A 314 20.92 -13.76 -17.25
C THR A 314 20.83 -13.51 -15.75
N LEU A 315 20.68 -14.59 -14.97
CA LEU A 315 20.74 -14.53 -13.50
C LEU A 315 22.12 -14.98 -13.01
N PHE A 316 22.69 -14.25 -12.05
CA PHE A 316 23.94 -14.59 -11.39
C PHE A 316 23.64 -15.00 -9.95
N VAL A 317 23.91 -16.27 -9.61
CA VAL A 317 23.62 -16.84 -8.28
C VAL A 317 24.90 -17.08 -7.47
N PRO A 318 24.88 -17.00 -6.14
CA PRO A 318 26.06 -17.29 -5.32
C PRO A 318 26.63 -18.70 -5.54
N ARG A 319 27.96 -18.81 -5.64
CA ARG A 319 28.65 -20.11 -5.65
C ARG A 319 28.82 -20.60 -4.21
N LEU A 320 27.84 -21.36 -3.74
CA LEU A 320 27.74 -21.77 -2.34
C LEU A 320 28.80 -22.84 -1.94
N PRO A 321 29.41 -22.73 -0.75
CA PRO A 321 30.38 -23.70 -0.25
C PRO A 321 29.70 -25.01 0.17
N ALA A 322 30.44 -26.13 0.17
CA ALA A 322 29.91 -27.45 0.53
C ALA A 322 29.22 -27.52 1.91
N SER A 323 29.65 -26.68 2.87
CA SER A 323 29.03 -26.55 4.19
C SER A 323 27.59 -26.02 4.15
N TYR A 324 27.17 -25.32 3.10
CA TYR A 324 25.79 -24.85 2.93
C TYR A 324 24.79 -26.03 2.94
N ALA A 325 25.20 -27.18 2.40
CA ALA A 325 24.43 -28.43 2.44
C ALA A 325 24.14 -28.96 3.85
N THR A 326 24.94 -28.57 4.84
CA THR A 326 24.77 -28.94 6.25
C THR A 326 23.89 -27.96 7.02
N TRP A 327 24.03 -26.66 6.75
CA TRP A 327 23.42 -25.59 7.57
C TRP A 327 22.12 -25.01 7.00
N MET A 328 22.06 -24.80 5.69
CA MET A 328 21.02 -23.98 5.05
C MET A 328 20.09 -24.80 4.14
N GLY A 329 20.63 -25.84 3.50
CA GLY A 329 19.85 -26.75 2.67
C GLY A 329 20.55 -27.15 1.38
N LYS A 330 19.79 -27.76 0.46
CA LYS A 330 20.33 -28.30 -0.79
C LYS A 330 21.09 -27.24 -1.59
N ILE A 331 22.32 -27.55 -1.99
CA ILE A 331 23.00 -26.80 -3.05
C ILE A 331 22.32 -27.16 -4.38
N HIS A 332 21.82 -26.15 -5.08
CA HIS A 332 21.13 -26.25 -6.36
C HIS A 332 22.08 -25.90 -7.52
N SER A 333 21.80 -26.43 -8.72
CA SER A 333 22.61 -26.15 -9.92
C SER A 333 22.11 -24.90 -10.66
N LYS A 334 22.91 -24.41 -11.62
CA LYS A 334 22.53 -23.26 -12.46
C LYS A 334 21.27 -23.56 -13.29
N GLU A 335 21.14 -24.80 -13.75
CA GLU A 335 19.98 -25.31 -14.50
C GLU A 335 18.70 -25.33 -13.65
N TYR A 336 18.79 -25.67 -12.37
CA TYR A 336 17.64 -25.57 -11.46
C TYR A 336 17.15 -24.12 -11.33
N PHE A 337 18.06 -23.15 -11.18
CA PHE A 337 17.65 -21.74 -11.10
C PHE A 337 17.10 -21.23 -12.44
N LYS A 338 17.63 -21.72 -13.56
CA LYS A 338 17.15 -21.43 -14.92
C LYS A 338 15.70 -21.90 -15.10
N GLU A 339 15.41 -23.12 -14.67
CA GLU A 339 14.06 -23.69 -14.68
C GLU A 339 13.14 -23.02 -13.65
N LYS A 340 13.60 -22.78 -12.40
CA LYS A 340 12.84 -22.11 -11.32
C LYS A 340 12.35 -20.73 -11.75
N TYR A 341 13.19 -19.93 -12.40
CA TYR A 341 12.93 -18.52 -12.68
C TYR A 341 12.56 -18.19 -14.14
N ALA A 342 12.58 -19.17 -15.06
CA ALA A 342 12.35 -18.95 -16.49
C ALA A 342 13.20 -17.79 -17.05
N VAL A 343 14.52 -17.86 -16.81
CA VAL A 343 15.52 -16.96 -17.37
C VAL A 343 16.28 -17.65 -18.51
N ASP A 344 16.88 -16.87 -19.40
CA ASP A 344 17.53 -17.39 -20.61
C ASP A 344 18.90 -18.01 -20.30
N ASP A 345 19.57 -17.54 -19.24
CA ASP A 345 20.85 -18.11 -18.78
C ASP A 345 21.07 -17.93 -17.28
N VAL A 346 21.94 -18.77 -16.69
CA VAL A 346 22.37 -18.67 -15.28
C VAL A 346 23.88 -18.89 -15.16
N GLN A 347 24.54 -17.98 -14.45
CA GLN A 347 25.98 -18.00 -14.16
C GLN A 347 26.23 -17.81 -12.65
N TYR A 348 27.47 -17.94 -12.17
CA TYR A 348 27.79 -17.64 -10.77
C TYR A 348 28.17 -16.17 -10.58
N THR A 349 27.95 -15.60 -9.39
CA THR A 349 28.27 -14.19 -9.11
C THR A 349 29.75 -13.87 -9.24
N ASP A 350 30.65 -14.80 -8.94
CA ASP A 350 32.10 -14.65 -9.19
C ASP A 350 32.48 -14.68 -10.69
N GLU A 351 31.58 -15.12 -11.57
CA GLU A 351 31.78 -15.17 -13.03
C GLU A 351 31.33 -13.85 -13.73
N ILE A 352 30.58 -12.96 -13.04
CA ILE A 352 29.83 -11.84 -13.64
C ILE A 352 30.69 -10.93 -14.54
N ALA A 353 31.88 -10.56 -14.08
CA ALA A 353 32.76 -9.67 -14.83
C ALA A 353 33.30 -10.31 -16.11
N SER A 354 33.52 -11.64 -16.11
CA SER A 354 33.97 -12.38 -17.30
C SER A 354 32.85 -12.54 -18.31
N VAL A 355 31.64 -12.88 -17.83
CA VAL A 355 30.43 -13.02 -18.65
C VAL A 355 30.09 -11.69 -19.33
N LEU A 356 30.02 -10.58 -18.58
CA LEU A 356 29.78 -9.26 -19.16
C LEU A 356 30.89 -8.83 -20.14
N THR A 357 32.15 -9.16 -19.88
CA THR A 357 33.23 -8.90 -20.85
C THR A 357 33.01 -9.67 -22.15
N SER A 358 32.60 -10.94 -22.07
CA SER A 358 32.33 -11.77 -23.25
C SER A 358 31.14 -11.28 -24.09
N GLN A 359 30.15 -10.62 -23.45
CA GLN A 359 29.01 -9.99 -24.13
C GLN A 359 29.38 -8.66 -24.82
N SER A 360 30.49 -8.03 -24.43
CA SER A 360 30.97 -6.73 -24.98
C SER A 360 29.88 -5.63 -25.06
N PRO A 361 29.17 -5.32 -23.96
CA PRO A 361 28.13 -4.30 -23.93
C PRO A 361 28.72 -2.90 -24.17
N SER A 362 27.96 -2.04 -24.85
CA SER A 362 28.37 -0.64 -25.08
C SER A 362 28.30 0.20 -23.81
N VAL A 363 27.29 -0.06 -22.97
CA VAL A 363 27.08 0.57 -21.66
C VAL A 363 26.27 -0.36 -20.75
N LEU A 364 26.61 -0.40 -19.47
CA LEU A 364 25.80 -1.00 -18.41
C LEU A 364 24.82 0.06 -17.88
N LEU A 365 23.52 -0.23 -17.92
CA LEU A 365 22.48 0.62 -17.36
C LEU A 365 22.21 0.16 -15.92
N THR A 366 22.56 0.98 -14.93
CA THR A 366 22.47 0.67 -13.50
C THR A 366 21.39 1.51 -12.81
N LEU A 367 20.86 1.00 -11.70
CA LEU A 367 19.75 1.64 -10.99
C LEU A 367 20.24 2.70 -10.00
N ARG A 368 20.03 3.98 -10.28
CA ARG A 368 20.25 5.05 -9.29
C ARG A 368 19.22 6.18 -9.47
N GLY A 369 18.60 6.59 -8.38
CA GLY A 369 17.60 7.67 -8.36
C GLY A 369 16.99 7.83 -6.97
N VAL A 370 16.21 8.89 -6.77
CA VAL A 370 15.63 9.23 -5.46
C VAL A 370 14.22 8.65 -5.35
N ASN A 371 13.95 7.88 -4.30
CA ASN A 371 12.59 7.52 -3.91
C ASN A 371 11.91 8.76 -3.27
N THR A 372 10.72 9.10 -3.76
CA THR A 372 10.05 10.40 -3.55
C THR A 372 9.42 10.61 -2.17
N ASP A 373 9.47 9.57 -1.33
CA ASP A 373 8.77 9.50 -0.04
C ASP A 373 9.73 9.28 1.13
N SER A 374 10.76 8.46 0.93
CA SER A 374 11.87 8.27 1.88
C SER A 374 13.03 9.26 1.67
N GLY A 375 13.09 9.96 0.53
CA GLY A 375 14.24 10.76 0.10
C GLY A 375 15.52 9.95 -0.16
N SER A 376 15.47 8.62 -0.06
CA SER A 376 16.64 7.75 -0.17
C SER A 376 17.05 7.53 -1.63
N VAL A 377 18.37 7.44 -1.86
CA VAL A 377 18.94 7.13 -3.18
C VAL A 377 19.03 5.61 -3.34
N CYS A 378 18.44 5.07 -4.41
CA CYS A 378 18.52 3.65 -4.76
C CYS A 378 19.99 3.20 -4.87
N ARG A 379 20.32 2.04 -4.29
CA ARG A 379 21.68 1.48 -4.31
C ARG A 379 22.03 1.03 -5.73
N GLU A 380 23.05 1.67 -6.30
CA GLU A 380 23.57 1.29 -7.60
C GLU A 380 24.30 -0.07 -7.54
N ALA A 381 24.06 -0.93 -8.54
CA ALA A 381 24.70 -2.24 -8.65
C ALA A 381 26.22 -2.12 -8.88
N SER A 382 27.02 -2.88 -8.13
CA SER A 382 28.49 -2.84 -8.22
C SER A 382 29.10 -4.22 -8.03
N PHE A 383 30.15 -4.54 -8.80
CA PHE A 383 30.88 -5.82 -8.71
C PHE A 383 32.37 -5.62 -8.99
N GLU A 384 33.21 -6.62 -8.68
CA GLU A 384 34.66 -6.49 -8.85
C GLU A 384 35.07 -6.27 -10.32
N GLY A 385 35.71 -5.13 -10.58
CA GLY A 385 36.13 -4.74 -11.91
C GLY A 385 35.00 -4.25 -12.83
N ILE A 386 33.86 -3.81 -12.29
CA ILE A 386 32.83 -3.03 -13.01
C ILE A 386 33.40 -1.74 -13.63
N SER A 387 34.46 -1.18 -13.04
CA SER A 387 35.20 0.00 -13.52
C SER A 387 35.87 -0.15 -14.90
N ARG A 388 35.83 -1.34 -15.51
CA ARG A 388 36.27 -1.60 -16.89
C ARG A 388 35.18 -1.35 -17.93
N PHE A 389 33.93 -1.14 -17.50
CA PHE A 389 32.78 -0.93 -18.37
C PHE A 389 32.35 0.54 -18.36
N ASN A 390 31.75 1.01 -19.46
CA ASN A 390 30.97 2.23 -19.42
C ASN A 390 29.71 1.97 -18.58
N VAL A 391 29.39 2.86 -17.63
CA VAL A 391 28.19 2.76 -16.79
C VAL A 391 27.36 4.03 -16.95
N ASN A 392 26.04 3.87 -17.11
CA ASN A 392 25.07 4.95 -16.98
C ASN A 392 24.05 4.59 -15.90
N ASN A 393 23.94 5.47 -14.91
CA ASN A 393 23.08 5.27 -13.74
C ASN A 393 21.86 6.21 -13.71
N THR A 394 21.64 6.99 -14.78
CA THR A 394 20.56 8.01 -14.85
C THR A 394 19.37 7.57 -15.69
N ILE A 395 19.59 6.77 -16.75
CA ILE A 395 18.52 6.39 -17.69
C ILE A 395 17.58 5.33 -17.08
N LEU A 396 18.10 4.35 -16.34
CA LEU A 396 17.31 3.19 -15.94
C LEU A 396 16.19 3.54 -14.95
N HIS A 397 16.48 4.36 -13.94
CA HIS A 397 15.56 4.63 -12.82
C HIS A 397 14.19 5.18 -13.28
N PRO A 398 14.07 6.30 -14.03
CA PRO A 398 12.75 6.78 -14.45
C PRO A 398 11.99 5.77 -15.31
N GLU A 399 12.70 4.99 -16.14
CA GLU A 399 12.06 4.06 -17.08
C GLU A 399 11.54 2.78 -16.40
N ILE A 400 12.27 2.24 -15.41
CA ILE A 400 11.80 1.08 -14.62
C ILE A 400 10.77 1.47 -13.55
N VAL A 401 10.88 2.68 -12.99
CA VAL A 401 9.83 3.28 -12.14
C VAL A 401 8.51 3.39 -12.91
N GLU A 402 8.53 3.97 -14.11
CA GLU A 402 7.31 4.13 -14.90
C GLU A 402 6.71 2.78 -15.34
N CYS A 403 7.53 1.75 -15.54
CA CYS A 403 7.03 0.38 -15.75
C CYS A 403 6.38 -0.24 -14.51
N ARG A 404 6.73 0.18 -13.29
CA ARG A 404 6.09 -0.24 -12.02
C ARG A 404 4.79 0.51 -11.72
N VAL A 405 4.66 1.77 -12.14
CA VAL A 405 3.42 2.56 -12.01
C VAL A 405 2.23 1.81 -12.63
N PHE A 406 2.39 1.28 -13.84
CA PHE A 406 1.37 0.53 -14.57
C PHE A 406 1.49 -0.99 -14.33
N LYS A 407 0.51 -1.59 -13.68
CA LYS A 407 0.50 -3.03 -13.36
C LYS A 407 0.00 -3.86 -14.54
N THR A 408 0.66 -4.98 -14.84
CA THR A 408 0.19 -6.01 -15.80
C THR A 408 -0.95 -6.84 -15.21
N ASP A 409 -1.68 -7.57 -16.05
CA ASP A 409 -2.81 -8.39 -15.56
C ASP A 409 -2.34 -9.50 -14.60
N MET A 410 -1.13 -10.02 -14.80
CA MET A 410 -0.50 -10.97 -13.89
C MET A 410 -0.11 -10.35 -12.54
N GLU A 411 0.26 -9.06 -12.50
CA GLU A 411 0.50 -8.33 -11.24
C GLU A 411 -0.83 -8.02 -10.53
N LEU A 412 -1.87 -7.65 -11.27
CA LEU A 412 -3.21 -7.40 -10.72
C LEU A 412 -3.83 -8.66 -10.10
N GLU A 413 -3.60 -9.86 -10.65
CA GLU A 413 -4.02 -11.12 -10.00
C GLU A 413 -3.35 -11.33 -8.63
N VAL A 414 -2.09 -10.91 -8.45
CA VAL A 414 -1.45 -10.96 -7.12
C VAL A 414 -2.06 -9.92 -6.18
N LEU A 415 -2.32 -8.70 -6.65
CA LEU A 415 -2.90 -7.63 -5.84
C LEU A 415 -4.37 -7.89 -5.44
N ARG A 416 -5.14 -8.58 -6.30
CA ARG A 416 -6.47 -9.13 -5.95
C ARG A 416 -6.36 -10.20 -4.87
N TYR A 417 -5.35 -11.07 -4.95
CA TYR A 417 -5.12 -12.10 -3.95
C TYR A 417 -4.66 -11.53 -2.60
N THR A 418 -3.76 -10.54 -2.59
CA THR A 418 -3.32 -9.89 -1.34
C THR A 418 -4.50 -9.19 -0.66
N ASN A 419 -5.27 -8.42 -1.43
CA ASN A 419 -6.51 -7.81 -0.94
C ASN A 419 -7.50 -8.80 -0.38
N ARG A 420 -7.73 -9.94 -1.05
CA ARG A 420 -8.64 -10.97 -0.56
C ARG A 420 -8.22 -11.50 0.80
N ILE A 421 -6.95 -11.86 0.97
CA ILE A 421 -6.44 -12.40 2.25
C ILE A 421 -6.47 -11.35 3.36
N SER A 422 -5.99 -10.13 3.09
CA SER A 422 -6.00 -9.04 4.08
C SER A 422 -7.44 -8.65 4.47
N SER A 423 -8.37 -8.64 3.50
CA SER A 423 -9.82 -8.45 3.76
C SER A 423 -10.42 -9.59 4.59
N GLU A 424 -10.00 -10.84 4.35
CA GLU A 424 -10.41 -11.99 5.19
C GLU A 424 -9.90 -11.84 6.63
N ALA A 425 -8.64 -11.47 6.81
CA ALA A 425 -8.03 -11.25 8.12
C ALA A 425 -8.69 -10.10 8.89
N HIS A 426 -8.94 -8.95 8.26
CA HIS A 426 -9.70 -7.83 8.86
C HIS A 426 -11.10 -8.25 9.34
N ARG A 427 -11.79 -9.12 8.59
CA ARG A 427 -13.10 -9.65 8.99
C ARG A 427 -13.02 -10.61 10.17
N GLU A 428 -11.98 -11.44 10.28
CA GLU A 428 -11.78 -12.26 11.49
C GLU A 428 -11.36 -11.41 12.70
N VAL A 429 -10.59 -10.33 12.49
CA VAL A 429 -10.23 -9.35 13.55
C VAL A 429 -11.48 -8.62 14.09
N MET A 430 -12.35 -8.10 13.22
CA MET A 430 -13.63 -7.50 13.63
C MET A 430 -14.53 -8.49 14.40
N LYS A 431 -14.52 -9.78 14.06
CA LYS A 431 -15.21 -10.82 14.85
C LYS A 431 -14.48 -11.17 16.15
N ALA A 432 -13.17 -10.93 16.24
CA ALA A 432 -12.33 -11.38 17.35
C ALA A 432 -12.31 -10.40 18.52
N VAL A 433 -12.18 -9.12 18.22
CA VAL A 433 -11.98 -8.00 19.15
C VAL A 433 -12.99 -7.97 20.29
N LYS A 434 -12.50 -7.59 21.47
CA LYS A 434 -13.31 -7.35 22.67
C LYS A 434 -12.68 -6.25 23.52
N VAL A 435 -13.53 -5.52 24.23
CA VAL A 435 -13.13 -4.71 25.38
C VAL A 435 -12.29 -5.56 26.36
N GLY A 436 -11.18 -5.00 26.82
CA GLY A 436 -10.21 -5.63 27.72
C GLY A 436 -9.02 -6.31 27.03
N MET A 437 -9.06 -6.52 25.71
CA MET A 437 -7.92 -7.03 24.94
C MET A 437 -6.86 -5.94 24.70
N LYS A 438 -5.63 -6.34 24.38
CA LYS A 438 -4.57 -5.46 23.86
C LYS A 438 -4.68 -5.32 22.35
N GLU A 439 -4.24 -4.18 21.83
CA GLU A 439 -4.19 -3.91 20.38
C GLU A 439 -3.31 -4.95 19.65
N TYR A 440 -2.15 -5.32 20.20
CA TYR A 440 -1.26 -6.34 19.61
C TYR A 440 -1.89 -7.74 19.49
N GLU A 441 -2.97 -8.06 20.24
CA GLU A 441 -3.68 -9.34 20.06
C GLU A 441 -4.42 -9.39 18.71
N MET A 442 -4.76 -8.22 18.15
CA MET A 442 -5.43 -8.07 16.85
C MET A 442 -4.43 -8.06 15.70
N GLU A 443 -3.29 -7.38 15.86
CA GLU A 443 -2.10 -7.51 15.00
C GLU A 443 -1.67 -8.98 14.87
N SER A 444 -1.45 -9.66 16.01
CA SER A 444 -1.02 -11.06 16.02
C SER A 444 -2.03 -12.00 15.37
N LEU A 445 -3.34 -11.72 15.49
CA LEU A 445 -4.39 -12.48 14.82
C LEU A 445 -4.41 -12.23 13.30
N PHE A 446 -4.23 -10.98 12.87
CA PHE A 446 -4.14 -10.60 11.47
C PHE A 446 -2.97 -11.30 10.79
N GLU A 447 -1.75 -11.14 11.33
CA GLU A 447 -0.55 -11.79 10.79
C GLU A 447 -0.68 -13.32 10.81
N HIS A 448 -1.27 -13.90 11.86
CA HIS A 448 -1.51 -15.33 11.90
C HIS A 448 -2.48 -15.81 10.80
N TYR A 449 -3.55 -15.06 10.50
CA TYR A 449 -4.43 -15.38 9.37
C TYR A 449 -3.69 -15.25 8.04
N CYS A 450 -3.08 -14.09 7.79
CA CYS A 450 -2.37 -13.77 6.56
C CYS A 450 -1.25 -14.79 6.23
N TYR A 451 -0.47 -15.20 7.24
CA TYR A 451 0.57 -16.20 7.03
C TYR A 451 0.00 -17.63 6.92
N SER A 452 -0.90 -18.05 7.81
CA SER A 452 -1.37 -19.46 7.84
C SER A 452 -2.37 -19.82 6.74
N ARG A 453 -3.13 -18.83 6.23
CA ARG A 453 -4.10 -19.01 5.14
C ARG A 453 -3.57 -18.48 3.81
N GLY A 454 -2.97 -17.29 3.83
CA GLY A 454 -2.45 -16.63 2.63
C GLY A 454 -1.02 -16.97 2.25
N GLY A 455 -0.23 -17.58 3.13
CA GLY A 455 1.21 -17.75 2.92
C GLY A 455 2.01 -16.44 2.99
N MET A 456 1.41 -15.35 3.46
CA MET A 456 2.05 -14.04 3.61
C MET A 456 3.00 -14.07 4.80
N ARG A 457 4.29 -14.32 4.56
CA ARG A 457 5.30 -14.42 5.61
C ARG A 457 5.76 -13.05 6.14
N HIS A 458 5.46 -11.98 5.41
CA HIS A 458 5.67 -10.61 5.83
C HIS A 458 4.34 -9.85 5.79
N SER A 459 4.21 -8.86 6.67
CA SER A 459 3.28 -7.74 6.50
C SER A 459 3.96 -6.69 5.61
N SER A 460 3.19 -5.95 4.82
CA SER A 460 3.72 -4.91 3.91
C SER A 460 4.33 -3.70 4.65
N TYR A 461 3.92 -3.53 5.90
CA TYR A 461 4.37 -2.52 6.86
C TYR A 461 4.09 -3.04 8.29
N THR A 462 4.54 -2.33 9.33
CA THR A 462 4.17 -2.65 10.72
C THR A 462 2.69 -2.39 10.93
N CYS A 463 1.94 -3.34 11.48
CA CYS A 463 0.50 -3.20 11.71
C CYS A 463 0.18 -2.05 12.67
N ILE A 464 -0.81 -1.23 12.32
CA ILE A 464 -1.20 -0.01 13.05
C ILE A 464 -2.55 -0.29 13.73
N CYS A 465 -2.54 -0.69 15.00
CA CYS A 465 -3.77 -1.14 15.70
C CYS A 465 -4.32 -0.09 16.69
N GLY A 466 -4.54 1.15 16.26
CA GLY A 466 -4.91 2.26 17.15
C GLY A 466 -6.32 2.12 17.77
N SER A 467 -6.42 2.14 19.10
CA SER A 467 -7.67 2.18 19.87
C SER A 467 -7.83 3.47 20.70
N GLY A 468 -9.05 4.02 20.72
CA GLY A 468 -9.36 5.31 21.36
C GLY A 468 -8.52 6.43 20.73
N GLU A 469 -7.93 7.28 21.58
CA GLU A 469 -7.02 8.36 21.17
C GLU A 469 -5.87 7.93 20.24
N ASN A 470 -5.37 6.68 20.33
CA ASN A 470 -4.34 6.16 19.43
C ASN A 470 -4.76 6.19 17.94
N SER A 471 -6.07 6.14 17.64
CA SER A 471 -6.58 6.26 16.27
C SER A 471 -6.38 7.66 15.64
N ALA A 472 -5.95 8.67 16.39
CA ALA A 472 -5.46 9.94 15.85
C ALA A 472 -3.95 9.92 15.46
N VAL A 473 -3.20 8.88 15.83
CA VAL A 473 -1.77 8.75 15.56
C VAL A 473 -1.57 7.93 14.28
N LEU A 474 -1.36 8.63 13.16
CA LEU A 474 -1.50 8.05 11.81
C LEU A 474 -0.68 6.76 11.56
N HIS A 475 0.57 6.72 12.03
CA HIS A 475 1.47 5.55 11.99
C HIS A 475 1.77 5.06 13.43
N TYR A 476 0.74 4.75 14.20
CA TYR A 476 0.84 4.05 15.49
C TYR A 476 1.42 2.63 15.31
N GLY A 477 1.66 1.87 16.39
CA GLY A 477 2.17 0.49 16.32
C GLY A 477 3.68 0.34 16.12
N HIS A 478 4.38 1.40 15.68
CA HIS A 478 5.85 1.42 15.65
C HIS A 478 6.46 1.21 17.06
N ALA A 479 7.74 0.83 17.13
CA ALA A 479 8.41 0.43 18.38
C ALA A 479 8.46 1.48 19.54
N GLY A 480 8.03 2.73 19.31
CA GLY A 480 7.86 3.75 20.36
C GLY A 480 6.43 3.87 20.90
N ALA A 481 5.47 3.24 20.24
CA ALA A 481 4.04 3.25 20.55
C ALA A 481 3.41 1.90 20.12
N PRO A 482 3.81 0.77 20.73
CA PRO A 482 3.88 -0.53 20.06
C PRO A 482 2.62 -1.41 20.25
N ASN A 483 1.45 -0.91 19.85
CA ASN A 483 0.16 -1.64 19.95
C ASN A 483 -0.13 -2.18 21.37
N ASP A 484 0.21 -1.40 22.40
CA ASP A 484 0.19 -1.84 23.80
C ASP A 484 -0.91 -1.22 24.68
N ARG A 485 -1.82 -0.40 24.13
CA ARG A 485 -3.00 0.08 24.87
C ARG A 485 -4.00 -1.07 25.05
N THR A 486 -4.79 -0.99 26.12
CA THR A 486 -5.93 -1.89 26.31
C THR A 486 -7.17 -1.25 25.71
N ILE A 487 -7.85 -1.97 24.83
CA ILE A 487 -9.09 -1.57 24.17
C ILE A 487 -10.20 -1.45 25.22
N GLN A 488 -10.85 -0.29 25.33
CA GLN A 488 -11.90 0.02 26.29
C GLN A 488 -13.31 -0.04 25.66
N ASP A 489 -14.33 -0.04 26.52
CA ASP A 489 -15.70 0.19 26.06
C ASP A 489 -15.87 1.65 25.60
N GLY A 490 -16.58 1.86 24.50
CA GLY A 490 -16.76 3.17 23.88
C GLY A 490 -15.59 3.68 23.03
N ASP A 491 -14.46 2.99 22.97
CA ASP A 491 -13.38 3.34 22.02
C ASP A 491 -13.84 3.16 20.56
N MET A 492 -13.29 4.00 19.66
CA MET A 492 -13.11 3.61 18.26
C MET A 492 -11.80 2.83 18.12
N CYS A 493 -11.83 1.76 17.33
CA CYS A 493 -10.64 1.15 16.75
C CYS A 493 -10.46 1.70 15.32
N LEU A 494 -9.22 1.97 14.95
CA LEU A 494 -8.74 2.20 13.59
C LEU A 494 -7.57 1.25 13.40
N PHE A 495 -7.83 0.13 12.72
CA PHE A 495 -6.84 -0.89 12.47
C PHE A 495 -6.46 -0.88 11.00
N ASP A 496 -5.21 -0.56 10.75
CA ASP A 496 -4.60 -0.41 9.45
C ASP A 496 -3.50 -1.47 9.31
N MET A 497 -3.76 -2.46 8.45
CA MET A 497 -2.97 -3.70 8.35
C MET A 497 -3.05 -4.31 6.95
N GLY A 498 -1.89 -4.63 6.37
CA GLY A 498 -1.75 -5.17 5.02
C GLY A 498 -0.70 -6.28 4.93
N GLY A 499 -1.06 -7.41 4.31
CA GLY A 499 -0.17 -8.55 4.12
C GLY A 499 0.60 -8.52 2.79
N GLU A 500 1.84 -9.02 2.80
CA GLU A 500 2.69 -9.15 1.61
C GLU A 500 2.71 -10.61 1.09
N TYR A 501 2.32 -10.83 -0.17
CA TYR A 501 2.49 -12.12 -0.85
C TYR A 501 3.48 -12.02 -2.01
N TYR A 502 4.59 -12.74 -1.91
CA TYR A 502 5.67 -12.73 -2.92
C TYR A 502 6.15 -11.31 -3.26
N CYS A 503 6.40 -10.47 -2.25
CA CYS A 503 6.76 -9.06 -2.41
C CYS A 503 5.71 -8.16 -3.09
N PHE A 504 4.48 -8.64 -3.34
CA PHE A 504 3.34 -7.77 -3.68
C PHE A 504 2.55 -7.45 -2.41
N SER A 505 2.14 -6.19 -2.29
CA SER A 505 1.52 -5.65 -1.08
C SER A 505 -0.02 -5.62 -1.14
N SER A 506 -0.64 -5.27 -0.02
CA SER A 506 -2.02 -4.78 0.09
C SER A 506 -2.06 -3.73 1.20
N ASP A 507 -3.00 -2.81 1.15
CA ASP A 507 -3.12 -1.73 2.13
C ASP A 507 -4.60 -1.54 2.51
N ILE A 508 -4.94 -1.71 3.79
CA ILE A 508 -6.34 -1.73 4.23
C ILE A 508 -6.46 -1.21 5.67
N THR A 509 -7.08 -0.04 5.82
CA THR A 509 -7.64 0.44 7.08
C THR A 509 -9.11 0.08 7.28
N CYS A 510 -9.44 -0.47 8.45
CA CYS A 510 -10.79 -0.65 8.97
C CYS A 510 -11.00 0.12 10.29
N SER A 511 -11.94 1.07 10.31
CA SER A 511 -12.43 1.70 11.54
C SER A 511 -13.77 1.13 12.01
N PHE A 512 -13.92 0.86 13.31
CA PHE A 512 -15.12 0.29 13.93
C PHE A 512 -15.16 0.54 15.46
N PRO A 513 -16.34 0.52 16.12
CA PRO A 513 -16.44 0.66 17.57
C PRO A 513 -15.99 -0.60 18.30
N ALA A 514 -15.16 -0.47 19.34
CA ALA A 514 -14.55 -1.59 20.07
C ALA A 514 -15.54 -2.59 20.70
N ASN A 515 -16.77 -2.15 20.96
CA ASN A 515 -17.86 -2.94 21.55
C ASN A 515 -18.89 -3.46 20.52
N GLY A 516 -18.70 -3.18 19.23
CA GLY A 516 -19.60 -3.58 18.15
C GLY A 516 -20.91 -2.77 18.03
N LYS A 517 -20.99 -1.58 18.64
CA LYS A 517 -22.11 -0.63 18.48
C LYS A 517 -21.64 0.82 18.36
N PHE A 518 -21.99 1.49 17.26
CA PHE A 518 -21.62 2.89 17.06
C PHE A 518 -22.48 3.81 17.93
N THR A 519 -21.84 4.72 18.67
CA THR A 519 -22.54 5.88 19.27
C THR A 519 -22.98 6.88 18.18
N ALA A 520 -23.85 7.83 18.52
CA ALA A 520 -24.31 8.84 17.55
C ALA A 520 -23.15 9.68 16.98
N ASP A 521 -22.20 10.09 17.83
CA ASP A 521 -21.02 10.86 17.40
C ASP A 521 -20.05 10.02 16.58
N GLN A 522 -19.80 8.75 16.99
CA GLN A 522 -18.98 7.82 16.21
C GLN A 522 -19.58 7.55 14.83
N LYS A 523 -20.89 7.29 14.78
CA LYS A 523 -21.63 7.08 13.53
C LYS A 523 -21.51 8.28 12.60
N ALA A 524 -21.67 9.50 13.12
CA ALA A 524 -21.66 10.71 12.31
C ALA A 524 -20.28 10.97 11.66
N ILE A 525 -19.18 10.80 12.41
CA ILE A 525 -17.82 10.89 11.86
C ILE A 525 -17.52 9.74 10.90
N TYR A 526 -17.96 8.53 11.21
CA TYR A 526 -17.76 7.36 10.35
C TYR A 526 -18.48 7.48 9.00
N GLU A 527 -19.76 7.85 9.00
CA GLU A 527 -20.53 8.05 7.75
C GLU A 527 -20.01 9.24 6.93
N ALA A 528 -19.35 10.23 7.55
CA ALA A 528 -18.69 11.32 6.84
C ALA A 528 -17.46 10.85 6.04
N VAL A 529 -16.60 10.03 6.64
CA VAL A 529 -15.46 9.41 5.94
C VAL A 529 -15.95 8.40 4.89
N LEU A 530 -17.01 7.65 5.17
CA LEU A 530 -17.61 6.74 4.19
C LEU A 530 -18.17 7.51 2.97
N ARG A 531 -18.71 8.71 3.18
CA ARG A 531 -19.17 9.58 2.09
C ARG A 531 -18.01 10.09 1.24
N SER A 532 -16.90 10.54 1.84
CA SER A 532 -15.74 11.04 1.08
C SER A 532 -15.06 9.92 0.29
N CYS A 533 -14.83 8.76 0.92
CA CYS A 533 -14.29 7.56 0.29
C CYS A 533 -15.12 7.15 -0.95
N ARG A 534 -16.45 7.03 -0.80
CA ARG A 534 -17.37 6.70 -1.91
C ARG A 534 -17.47 7.81 -2.96
N ALA A 535 -17.35 9.09 -2.58
CA ALA A 535 -17.35 10.20 -3.53
C ALA A 535 -16.09 10.21 -4.41
N VAL A 536 -14.92 9.97 -3.82
CA VAL A 536 -13.65 9.80 -4.55
C VAL A 536 -13.73 8.58 -5.47
N MET A 537 -14.06 7.40 -4.93
CA MET A 537 -14.20 6.16 -5.71
C MET A 537 -15.16 6.29 -6.89
N SER A 538 -16.26 7.03 -6.76
CA SER A 538 -17.21 7.30 -7.85
C SER A 538 -16.73 8.35 -8.86
N ALA A 539 -15.69 9.13 -8.55
CA ALA A 539 -15.12 10.15 -9.43
C ALA A 539 -13.85 9.66 -10.15
N MET A 540 -13.11 8.69 -9.57
CA MET A 540 -11.89 8.11 -10.13
C MET A 540 -12.12 7.46 -11.50
N LYS A 541 -11.35 7.93 -12.48
CA LYS A 541 -11.27 7.43 -13.87
C LYS A 541 -10.07 8.09 -14.57
N PRO A 542 -9.68 7.65 -15.78
CA PRO A 542 -8.59 8.26 -16.53
C PRO A 542 -8.77 9.76 -16.77
N GLY A 543 -7.67 10.51 -16.67
CA GLY A 543 -7.62 11.96 -16.86
C GLY A 543 -8.06 12.80 -15.67
N VAL A 544 -8.42 12.20 -14.54
CA VAL A 544 -8.72 12.92 -13.27
C VAL A 544 -7.42 13.26 -12.55
N TRP A 545 -7.28 14.47 -12.02
CA TRP A 545 -6.11 14.89 -11.25
C TRP A 545 -6.22 14.45 -9.78
N TRP A 546 -5.21 13.74 -9.24
CA TRP A 546 -5.29 13.18 -7.88
C TRP A 546 -5.44 14.25 -6.76
N PRO A 547 -4.75 15.40 -6.81
CA PRO A 547 -4.99 16.54 -5.91
C PRO A 547 -6.44 17.04 -5.86
N ASP A 548 -7.21 16.93 -6.95
CA ASP A 548 -8.63 17.34 -6.95
C ASP A 548 -9.53 16.29 -6.28
N MET A 549 -9.10 15.03 -6.23
CA MET A 549 -9.75 14.03 -5.38
C MET A 549 -9.51 14.33 -3.89
N HIS A 550 -8.31 14.74 -3.50
CA HIS A 550 -8.02 15.17 -2.12
C HIS A 550 -8.87 16.38 -1.72
N ARG A 551 -8.97 17.41 -2.59
CA ARG A 551 -9.87 18.56 -2.39
C ARG A 551 -11.37 18.19 -2.38
N LEU A 552 -11.77 17.13 -3.08
CA LEU A 552 -13.13 16.58 -3.00
C LEU A 552 -13.38 15.93 -1.63
N ALA A 553 -12.43 15.15 -1.11
CA ALA A 553 -12.53 14.56 0.23
C ALA A 553 -12.58 15.65 1.32
N ASP A 554 -11.68 16.64 1.27
CA ASP A 554 -11.70 17.83 2.15
C ASP A 554 -13.07 18.52 2.16
N ARG A 555 -13.64 18.80 0.97
CA ARG A 555 -14.95 19.45 0.86
C ARG A 555 -16.05 18.62 1.49
N VAL A 556 -16.08 17.31 1.24
CA VAL A 556 -17.07 16.40 1.83
C VAL A 556 -16.92 16.33 3.36
N HIS A 557 -15.69 16.25 3.87
CA HIS A 557 -15.40 16.30 5.31
C HIS A 557 -15.92 17.59 5.94
N LEU A 558 -15.61 18.76 5.35
CA LEU A 558 -16.08 20.06 5.85
C LEU A 558 -17.61 20.18 5.80
N GLU A 559 -18.27 19.68 4.74
CA GLU A 559 -19.74 19.65 4.65
C GLU A 559 -20.39 18.85 5.79
N GLU A 560 -19.85 17.68 6.13
CA GLU A 560 -20.41 16.86 7.22
C GLU A 560 -20.07 17.43 8.60
N LEU A 561 -18.85 17.93 8.82
CA LEU A 561 -18.47 18.59 10.08
C LEU A 561 -19.33 19.83 10.38
N VAL A 562 -19.85 20.51 9.34
CA VAL A 562 -20.87 21.57 9.49
C VAL A 562 -22.24 21.00 9.85
N ARG A 563 -22.68 19.88 9.26
CA ARG A 563 -23.97 19.23 9.61
C ARG A 563 -23.97 18.64 11.03
N ILE A 564 -22.82 18.17 11.49
CA ILE A 564 -22.58 17.69 12.87
C ILE A 564 -22.52 18.88 13.86
N GLY A 565 -22.29 20.09 13.37
CA GLY A 565 -22.22 21.31 14.17
C GLY A 565 -20.89 21.53 14.88
N ILE A 566 -19.84 20.79 14.52
CA ILE A 566 -18.44 21.05 14.93
C ILE A 566 -17.94 22.32 14.24
N LEU A 567 -18.31 22.50 12.97
CA LEU A 567 -18.01 23.69 12.18
C LEU A 567 -19.27 24.50 11.86
N ASN A 568 -19.09 25.77 11.51
CA ASN A 568 -20.15 26.68 11.08
C ASN A 568 -19.62 27.68 10.03
N GLY A 569 -20.48 28.18 9.14
CA GLY A 569 -20.11 29.17 8.12
C GLY A 569 -20.07 28.60 6.69
N SER A 570 -19.25 29.21 5.82
CA SER A 570 -19.18 28.86 4.39
C SER A 570 -18.10 27.82 4.10
N ILE A 571 -18.49 26.71 3.47
CA ILE A 571 -17.57 25.64 3.03
C ILE A 571 -16.48 26.17 2.09
N ASP A 572 -16.81 27.09 1.19
CA ASP A 572 -15.82 27.65 0.25
C ASP A 572 -14.77 28.50 0.98
N ALA A 573 -15.15 29.18 2.06
CA ALA A 573 -14.20 29.92 2.90
C ALA A 573 -13.34 28.98 3.75
N MET A 574 -13.89 27.86 4.23
CA MET A 574 -13.13 26.82 4.93
C MET A 574 -12.09 26.15 4.01
N VAL A 575 -12.46 25.88 2.76
CA VAL A 575 -11.53 25.34 1.74
C VAL A 575 -10.43 26.35 1.41
N GLN A 576 -10.76 27.64 1.25
CA GLN A 576 -9.78 28.72 1.07
C GLN A 576 -8.85 28.92 2.29
N ALA A 577 -9.33 28.60 3.50
CA ALA A 577 -8.53 28.59 4.72
C ALA A 577 -7.80 27.25 4.98
N HIS A 578 -7.80 26.32 4.00
CA HIS A 578 -7.23 24.97 4.09
C HIS A 578 -7.67 24.17 5.33
N LEU A 579 -8.91 24.36 5.78
CA LEU A 579 -9.40 23.82 7.05
C LEU A 579 -9.54 22.28 7.05
N GLY A 580 -9.73 21.66 5.87
CA GLY A 580 -9.80 20.19 5.75
C GLY A 580 -8.54 19.50 6.26
N ALA A 581 -7.36 20.05 5.97
CA ALA A 581 -6.07 19.56 6.42
C ALA A 581 -5.84 19.59 7.94
N VAL A 582 -6.69 20.27 8.72
CA VAL A 582 -6.67 20.20 10.19
C VAL A 582 -7.24 18.86 10.67
N PHE A 583 -8.18 18.29 9.93
CA PHE A 583 -8.84 17.01 10.22
C PHE A 583 -8.33 15.85 9.35
N MET A 584 -7.65 16.12 8.22
CA MET A 584 -7.02 15.14 7.33
C MET A 584 -5.62 15.64 6.89
N PRO A 585 -4.58 15.55 7.75
CA PRO A 585 -3.26 16.14 7.47
C PRO A 585 -2.35 15.30 6.55
N HIS A 586 -2.73 14.06 6.25
CA HIS A 586 -2.04 13.17 5.30
C HIS A 586 -2.62 13.29 3.88
N GLY A 587 -1.99 12.62 2.90
CA GLY A 587 -2.56 12.52 1.56
C GLY A 587 -3.86 11.72 1.53
N LEU A 588 -4.63 11.82 0.45
CA LEU A 588 -5.82 10.98 0.22
C LEU A 588 -5.47 9.52 -0.18
N GLY A 589 -4.20 9.25 -0.44
CA GLY A 589 -3.72 7.98 -0.96
C GLY A 589 -2.54 8.12 -1.90
N HIS A 590 -2.01 6.97 -2.28
CA HIS A 590 -0.74 6.80 -2.95
C HIS A 590 -0.79 5.67 -3.95
N PHE A 591 0.26 5.50 -4.76
CA PHE A 591 0.40 4.27 -5.53
C PHE A 591 0.72 3.09 -4.61
N LEU A 592 0.21 1.91 -4.96
CA LEU A 592 0.48 0.63 -4.32
C LEU A 592 1.00 -0.37 -5.37
N GLY A 593 1.88 -1.29 -4.97
CA GLY A 593 2.32 -2.39 -5.82
C GLY A 593 3.20 -3.39 -5.09
N ILE A 594 4.50 -3.37 -5.41
CA ILE A 594 5.50 -4.19 -4.70
C ILE A 594 5.83 -3.56 -3.35
N ASP A 595 6.08 -2.26 -3.35
CA ASP A 595 6.16 -1.46 -2.14
C ASP A 595 4.75 -0.94 -1.79
N VAL A 596 4.48 -0.75 -0.49
CA VAL A 596 3.21 -0.19 0.01
C VAL A 596 3.00 1.25 -0.48
N HIS A 597 3.99 2.11 -0.23
CA HIS A 597 4.16 3.39 -0.91
C HIS A 597 4.96 3.16 -2.21
N ASP A 598 4.28 2.82 -3.30
CA ASP A 598 4.91 2.43 -4.55
C ASP A 598 5.49 3.60 -5.35
N VAL A 599 6.47 3.29 -6.20
CA VAL A 599 7.32 4.27 -6.89
C VAL A 599 6.60 5.01 -8.02
N GLY A 600 7.11 6.19 -8.37
CA GLY A 600 6.67 6.94 -9.56
C GLY A 600 5.56 7.97 -9.31
N GLY A 601 5.31 8.30 -8.04
CA GLY A 601 4.37 9.33 -7.63
C GLY A 601 4.74 10.75 -8.07
N TYR A 602 6.03 11.11 -8.03
CA TYR A 602 6.58 12.38 -8.50
C TYR A 602 7.75 12.15 -9.48
N PRO A 603 7.48 11.83 -10.76
CA PRO A 603 8.48 11.85 -11.83
C PRO A 603 8.88 13.30 -12.19
N GLU A 604 9.92 13.46 -12.99
CA GLU A 604 10.34 14.78 -13.51
C GLU A 604 9.18 15.50 -14.21
N GLY A 605 8.94 16.76 -13.84
CA GLY A 605 7.82 17.57 -14.34
C GLY A 605 6.49 17.41 -13.58
N VAL A 606 6.43 16.59 -12.53
CA VAL A 606 5.30 16.52 -11.60
C VAL A 606 5.73 17.07 -10.24
N GLU A 607 5.23 18.26 -9.91
CA GLU A 607 5.63 18.99 -8.69
C GLU A 607 4.76 18.65 -7.47
N ARG A 608 5.35 18.76 -6.27
CA ARG A 608 4.65 18.64 -4.98
C ARG A 608 4.00 19.98 -4.62
N ILE A 609 2.70 19.98 -4.36
CA ILE A 609 1.92 21.19 -4.03
C ILE A 609 2.18 21.57 -2.57
N ASP A 610 2.70 22.76 -2.28
CA ASP A 610 2.94 23.25 -0.91
C ASP A 610 1.68 23.87 -0.26
N GLU A 611 0.57 23.13 -0.31
CA GLU A 611 -0.67 23.44 0.41
C GLU A 611 -0.83 22.45 1.59
N PRO A 612 -1.44 22.84 2.74
CA PRO A 612 -1.77 21.90 3.81
C PRO A 612 -2.58 20.70 3.31
N GLY A 613 -2.32 19.50 3.86
CA GLY A 613 -2.87 18.22 3.37
C GLY A 613 -2.21 17.77 2.06
N LEU A 614 -2.33 18.59 1.01
CA LEU A 614 -1.83 18.30 -0.34
C LEU A 614 -0.31 18.10 -0.41
N ARG A 615 0.49 18.78 0.42
CA ARG A 615 1.94 18.54 0.51
C ARG A 615 2.29 17.12 0.98
N SER A 616 1.36 16.46 1.66
CA SER A 616 1.47 15.09 2.20
C SER A 616 1.02 14.01 1.21
N LEU A 617 0.48 14.37 0.03
CA LEU A 617 0.19 13.40 -1.03
C LEU A 617 1.47 12.67 -1.48
N ARG A 618 1.34 11.41 -1.93
CA ARG A 618 2.47 10.68 -2.53
C ARG A 618 2.50 10.77 -4.06
N THR A 619 1.48 11.36 -4.68
CA THR A 619 1.50 11.74 -6.09
C THR A 619 0.67 12.98 -6.37
N ALA A 620 1.10 13.79 -7.34
CA ALA A 620 0.29 14.84 -7.97
C ALA A 620 0.01 14.55 -9.46
N ARG A 621 0.02 13.28 -9.87
CA ARG A 621 -0.28 12.86 -11.25
C ARG A 621 -1.77 12.95 -11.57
N HIS A 622 -2.06 12.86 -12.88
CA HIS A 622 -3.38 12.47 -13.36
C HIS A 622 -3.48 10.95 -13.35
N LEU A 623 -4.68 10.43 -13.09
CA LEU A 623 -4.98 9.01 -13.13
C LEU A 623 -4.96 8.50 -14.57
N GLU A 624 -4.36 7.34 -14.78
CA GLU A 624 -4.26 6.63 -16.05
C GLU A 624 -4.62 5.16 -15.82
N PRO A 625 -5.16 4.42 -16.81
CA PRO A 625 -5.51 3.01 -16.63
C PRO A 625 -4.31 2.20 -16.13
N ARG A 626 -4.58 1.17 -15.32
CA ARG A 626 -3.59 0.24 -14.76
C ARG A 626 -2.66 0.82 -13.67
N MET A 627 -2.83 2.08 -13.28
CA MET A 627 -2.37 2.56 -11.97
C MET A 627 -3.18 1.89 -10.86
N VAL A 628 -2.53 1.52 -9.76
CA VAL A 628 -3.17 1.00 -8.54
C VAL A 628 -2.93 1.99 -7.41
N LEU A 629 -3.97 2.39 -6.69
CA LEU A 629 -3.93 3.39 -5.63
C LEU A 629 -4.68 2.93 -4.37
N THR A 630 -4.26 3.43 -3.21
CA THR A 630 -5.10 3.51 -2.01
C THR A 630 -6.09 4.68 -2.12
N VAL A 631 -7.26 4.52 -1.51
CA VAL A 631 -8.28 5.58 -1.33
C VAL A 631 -8.58 5.67 0.17
N GLU A 632 -7.80 6.46 0.90
CA GLU A 632 -7.63 6.40 2.37
C GLU A 632 -8.14 7.63 3.15
N PRO A 633 -9.25 8.32 2.79
CA PRO A 633 -9.65 9.53 3.52
C PRO A 633 -9.89 9.23 5.02
N GLY A 634 -9.60 10.23 5.85
CA GLY A 634 -9.82 10.15 7.29
C GLY A 634 -10.22 11.46 7.95
N LEU A 635 -10.75 11.35 9.16
CA LEU A 635 -11.13 12.44 10.05
C LEU A 635 -10.56 12.17 11.45
N TYR A 636 -9.65 13.01 11.92
CA TYR A 636 -8.99 12.88 13.22
C TYR A 636 -9.12 14.16 14.05
N PHE A 637 -9.16 13.99 15.38
CA PHE A 637 -9.21 15.10 16.33
C PHE A 637 -7.83 15.28 17.01
N ILE A 638 -6.85 15.68 16.20
CA ILE A 638 -5.45 15.84 16.61
C ILE A 638 -5.29 17.18 17.34
N ASP A 639 -4.96 17.12 18.65
CA ASP A 639 -4.99 18.28 19.54
C ASP A 639 -4.18 19.49 19.04
N HIS A 640 -2.92 19.30 18.62
CA HIS A 640 -2.08 20.43 18.22
C HIS A 640 -2.59 21.12 16.94
N LEU A 641 -3.09 20.37 15.94
CA LEU A 641 -3.67 20.93 14.72
C LEU A 641 -4.96 21.71 15.04
N LEU A 642 -5.79 21.18 15.94
CA LEU A 642 -6.98 21.86 16.43
C LEU A 642 -6.61 23.15 17.19
N ASP A 643 -5.60 23.11 18.07
CA ASP A 643 -5.17 24.27 18.85
C ASP A 643 -4.54 25.36 17.98
N GLU A 644 -3.70 25.00 16.99
CA GLU A 644 -3.18 25.91 15.96
C GLU A 644 -4.32 26.58 15.16
N ALA A 645 -5.33 25.80 14.75
CA ALA A 645 -6.48 26.32 14.01
C ALA A 645 -7.44 27.16 14.88
N LEU A 646 -7.49 26.91 16.19
CA LEU A 646 -8.25 27.68 17.17
C LEU A 646 -7.52 28.94 17.67
N ALA A 647 -6.21 29.04 17.45
CA ALA A 647 -5.40 30.24 17.72
C ALA A 647 -5.42 31.23 16.55
N ASP A 648 -5.51 30.73 15.32
CA ASP A 648 -5.57 31.53 14.09
C ASP A 648 -6.98 32.12 13.84
N PRO A 649 -7.18 33.45 13.87
CA PRO A 649 -8.48 34.07 13.66
C PRO A 649 -9.14 33.75 12.30
N ALA A 650 -8.36 33.40 11.27
CA ALA A 650 -8.88 33.05 9.95
C ALA A 650 -9.50 31.63 9.88
N ARG A 651 -9.18 30.77 10.85
CA ARG A 651 -9.74 29.41 10.98
C ARG A 651 -10.63 29.26 12.22
N ALA A 652 -10.25 29.88 13.33
CA ALA A 652 -10.94 29.82 14.62
C ALA A 652 -12.41 30.28 14.58
N CYS A 653 -12.77 31.14 13.63
CA CYS A 653 -14.13 31.63 13.42
C CYS A 653 -15.11 30.54 12.96
N PHE A 654 -14.62 29.48 12.30
CA PHE A 654 -15.44 28.37 11.82
C PHE A 654 -15.78 27.34 12.91
N PHE A 655 -15.05 27.31 14.04
CA PHE A 655 -15.21 26.26 15.05
C PHE A 655 -16.29 26.58 16.09
N ASN A 656 -17.22 25.64 16.28
CA ASN A 656 -18.02 25.58 17.49
C ASN A 656 -17.22 24.88 18.61
N ARG A 657 -16.59 25.68 19.48
CA ARG A 657 -15.70 25.17 20.54
C ARG A 657 -16.41 24.23 21.54
N GLU A 658 -17.69 24.47 21.83
CA GLU A 658 -18.48 23.64 22.75
C GLU A 658 -18.72 22.25 22.17
N VAL A 659 -19.10 22.17 20.89
CA VAL A 659 -19.29 20.88 20.21
C VAL A 659 -17.96 20.17 19.97
N LEU A 660 -16.91 20.88 19.52
CA LEU A 660 -15.58 20.32 19.31
C LEU A 660 -15.01 19.68 20.60
N GLN A 661 -15.25 20.28 21.77
CA GLN A 661 -14.76 19.76 23.04
C GLN A 661 -15.27 18.34 23.37
N ARG A 662 -16.41 17.92 22.79
CA ARG A 662 -16.94 16.55 22.90
C ARG A 662 -16.16 15.52 22.06
N PHE A 663 -15.42 15.97 21.05
CA PHE A 663 -14.61 15.12 20.16
C PHE A 663 -13.11 15.15 20.49
N ARG A 664 -12.67 15.95 21.47
CA ARG A 664 -11.30 15.86 22.01
C ARG A 664 -11.11 14.49 22.66
N GLY A 665 -10.04 13.78 22.29
CA GLY A 665 -9.81 12.38 22.70
C GLY A 665 -10.67 11.33 21.96
N PHE A 666 -11.47 11.71 20.97
CA PHE A 666 -12.21 10.75 20.12
C PHE A 666 -11.26 9.83 19.33
N GLY A 667 -10.04 10.30 19.04
CA GLY A 667 -9.12 9.67 18.09
C GLY A 667 -9.48 10.06 16.66
N GLY A 668 -9.78 9.09 15.81
CA GLY A 668 -10.22 9.34 14.44
C GLY A 668 -10.78 8.13 13.71
N VAL A 669 -11.13 8.34 12.44
CA VAL A 669 -11.61 7.33 11.50
C VAL A 669 -10.80 7.44 10.22
N ARG A 670 -10.37 6.31 9.64
CA ARG A 670 -9.88 6.19 8.26
C ARG A 670 -10.60 5.02 7.61
N ILE A 671 -10.97 5.16 6.34
CA ILE A 671 -11.57 4.10 5.54
C ILE A 671 -10.77 4.03 4.25
N GLU A 672 -10.09 2.91 4.04
CA GLU A 672 -9.09 2.77 3.00
C GLU A 672 -9.32 1.54 2.14
N GLU A 673 -9.39 1.79 0.83
CA GLU A 673 -9.70 0.81 -0.19
C GLU A 673 -8.60 0.80 -1.26
N ASP A 674 -8.07 -0.38 -1.59
CA ASP A 674 -7.20 -0.58 -2.75
C ASP A 674 -8.02 -0.65 -4.03
N VAL A 675 -7.67 0.18 -5.02
CA VAL A 675 -8.35 0.24 -6.31
C VAL A 675 -7.38 0.27 -7.49
N VAL A 676 -7.76 -0.34 -8.62
CA VAL A 676 -7.05 -0.18 -9.90
C VAL A 676 -7.85 0.70 -10.84
N VAL A 677 -7.22 1.71 -11.44
CA VAL A 677 -7.85 2.58 -12.46
C VAL A 677 -8.09 1.77 -13.74
N THR A 678 -9.32 1.81 -14.27
CA THR A 678 -9.71 1.12 -15.50
C THR A 678 -9.98 2.14 -16.62
N ASP A 679 -10.22 1.69 -17.86
CA ASP A 679 -10.43 2.58 -19.02
C ASP A 679 -11.63 3.55 -18.86
N SER A 680 -12.56 3.26 -17.94
CA SER A 680 -13.78 4.06 -17.71
C SER A 680 -14.04 4.46 -16.25
N GLY A 681 -13.20 4.05 -15.31
CA GLY A 681 -13.47 4.18 -13.87
C GLY A 681 -12.36 3.60 -13.01
N MET A 682 -12.74 2.82 -12.00
CA MET A 682 -11.85 1.92 -11.27
C MET A 682 -12.47 0.53 -11.08
N GLU A 683 -11.67 -0.41 -10.60
CA GLU A 683 -12.08 -1.68 -10.01
C GLU A 683 -11.59 -1.69 -8.55
N LEU A 684 -12.49 -2.03 -7.62
CA LEU A 684 -12.21 -2.17 -6.19
C LEU A 684 -11.63 -3.57 -5.91
N LEU A 685 -10.46 -3.61 -5.27
CA LEU A 685 -9.79 -4.86 -4.88
C LEU A 685 -10.19 -5.31 -3.47
N THR A 686 -10.35 -4.35 -2.55
CA THR A 686 -10.70 -4.58 -1.14
C THR A 686 -12.15 -5.07 -0.95
N CYS A 687 -12.40 -5.93 0.04
CA CYS A 687 -13.72 -6.51 0.28
C CYS A 687 -14.01 -6.72 1.78
N VAL A 688 -14.27 -5.63 2.51
CA VAL A 688 -14.62 -5.66 3.95
C VAL A 688 -15.97 -4.96 4.21
N PRO A 689 -16.62 -5.18 5.37
CA PRO A 689 -17.77 -4.38 5.82
C PRO A 689 -17.45 -2.88 5.84
N ARG A 690 -18.33 -2.04 5.27
CA ARG A 690 -18.11 -0.58 5.15
C ARG A 690 -19.29 0.30 5.55
N THR A 691 -20.51 -0.22 5.61
CA THR A 691 -21.62 0.48 6.27
C THR A 691 -21.64 0.14 7.75
N VAL A 692 -22.22 1.04 8.56
CA VAL A 692 -22.47 0.83 9.98
C VAL A 692 -23.22 -0.50 10.23
N GLU A 693 -24.22 -0.81 9.40
CA GLU A 693 -24.99 -2.05 9.50
C GLU A 693 -24.15 -3.30 9.21
N GLU A 694 -23.34 -3.30 8.15
CA GLU A 694 -22.46 -4.43 7.82
C GLU A 694 -21.38 -4.66 8.89
N ILE A 695 -20.81 -3.60 9.46
CA ILE A 695 -19.80 -3.70 10.53
C ILE A 695 -20.45 -4.26 11.80
N GLU A 696 -21.56 -3.67 12.24
CA GLU A 696 -22.27 -4.16 13.43
C GLU A 696 -22.77 -5.61 13.28
N ALA A 697 -23.17 -6.02 12.07
CA ALA A 697 -23.54 -7.40 11.77
C ALA A 697 -22.33 -8.34 11.75
N CYS A 698 -21.19 -7.91 11.21
CA CYS A 698 -19.94 -8.67 11.22
C CYS A 698 -19.44 -8.92 12.64
N MET A 699 -19.37 -7.88 13.48
CA MET A 699 -18.91 -7.96 14.86
C MET A 699 -19.86 -8.76 15.77
N ALA A 700 -21.17 -8.75 15.47
CA ALA A 700 -22.16 -9.61 16.14
C ALA A 700 -22.14 -11.08 15.66
N GLY A 701 -21.33 -11.41 14.64
CA GLY A 701 -21.22 -12.73 14.05
C GLY A 701 -20.72 -13.79 15.03
N ARG A 702 -21.55 -14.80 15.29
CA ARG A 702 -21.20 -15.90 16.23
C ARG A 702 -20.24 -16.92 15.64
N ASP A 703 -20.18 -17.02 14.32
CA ASP A 703 -19.35 -17.99 13.60
C ASP A 703 -17.91 -17.48 13.47
N LYS A 704 -17.11 -17.72 14.52
CA LYS A 704 -15.65 -17.58 14.51
C LYS A 704 -15.02 -18.71 13.70
N ALA A 705 -15.15 -18.61 12.39
CA ALA A 705 -14.61 -19.56 11.40
C ALA A 705 -13.11 -19.78 11.60
N PHE A 706 -12.38 -18.76 12.05
CA PHE A 706 -11.03 -18.89 12.57
C PHE A 706 -11.01 -18.84 14.11
N THR A 707 -10.62 -19.96 14.74
CA THR A 707 -10.36 -20.06 16.19
C THR A 707 -9.01 -20.77 16.38
N PRO A 708 -7.88 -20.02 16.53
CA PRO A 708 -6.54 -20.61 16.54
C PRO A 708 -6.29 -21.61 17.67
N PHE A 709 -6.88 -21.38 18.85
CA PHE A 709 -6.74 -22.23 20.02
C PHE A 709 -8.10 -22.73 20.50
N SER A 710 -8.47 -23.95 20.12
CA SER A 710 -9.48 -24.71 20.86
C SER A 710 -8.82 -25.33 22.09
N GLY A 711 -9.03 -24.73 23.26
CA GLY A 711 -8.71 -25.37 24.53
C GLY A 711 -9.51 -26.68 24.73
N PRO A 712 -9.14 -27.53 25.71
CA PRO A 712 -9.98 -28.66 26.10
C PRO A 712 -11.37 -28.16 26.49
N LYS A 713 -12.41 -28.80 25.94
CA LYS A 713 -13.82 -28.50 26.20
C LYS A 713 -14.31 -29.08 27.52
#